data_AF-A0A914LF13-F1
#
_entry.id   AF-A0A914LF13-F1
#
_cell.length_a   1.000
_cell.length_b   1.000
_cell.length_c   1.000
_cell.angle_alpha   90.00
_cell.angle_beta   90.00
_cell.angle_gamma   90.00
#
_symmetry.space_group_name_H-M   'P 1'
#
loop_
_entity.id
_entity.type
_entity.pdbx_description
1 polymer ?
#
loop_
_entity_poly.entity_id
_entity_poly.type
_entity_poly.pdbx_seq_one_letter_code
_entity_poly.pdbx_strand_id
1 'polypeptide(L)'
;MAQVMHIWRNNPKNATPYLESLGDPQRQTSEKQIIIENLDDWKVITATWFEMAQYLSVLETLANDQNFAGRGKAALLCSKVAYCLENYEKALAFALDSDNNFSSTPRQDDFKEHDSLYVNKIIEQALDTYKKKRNQKMEVEPKLAALIDRIFQQNLERRDFNSVIGLAFDTRRIDMVETAIKSNEAPDKTPVMIETLNKVWESQLDIEFRTLVLDLIFHMLDADLEIDKKGSQNLALKVLSICQCLIKLERPAQVAQIFNNLLSKKNTLVAYQLAFDLYENAPQEFLEQLKELLFKKEDSPENEETKPSPEINNLKSILSGEETIKHHMQFLIKNNHTDMLILKNIKDVVRGSCAHNATVIANGLMHTGTTCDDFLRENLDWISKATNWNKFNAVASLGLIHKGHEREARKILDPYLPRGDVDPYGFKEGGSLYAYGLIHANHGNQSVINYLTDQLNKATTSAVRHGGCLGLGLAALGTRSVKIYEHLRECLYSQNEAVSGEGAGIAMGLVLAGSMNQSAFDEMRSYILDTQHDKIQRGLRTGIAMLAYGMLEKAEPWIEILESFHSESIMRQTAVCMIAMAYAGSGNAEVVKRLLEKVAADPSSDVKRFAAIAIGFVLSGNPELCLSHTGMLFEHFNGHIRYGAAIALGIACAGSGYKESVSRLEPLLQAKENFVRQGALIALSFVLIQHTESTCSNVVEFRKTITKTITEKSEDTITKVC
;
A
#
# COMPACT_ATOMS: atom_id res chain seq x y z
N MET A 1 -65.66 16.67 -6.63
CA MET A 1 -64.51 15.99 -5.98
C MET A 1 -63.27 16.89 -5.87
N ALA A 2 -62.83 17.56 -6.96
CA ALA A 2 -61.65 18.44 -6.95
C ALA A 2 -61.64 19.57 -5.90
N GLN A 3 -62.78 20.24 -5.65
CA GLN A 3 -62.89 21.29 -4.61
C GLN A 3 -62.79 20.73 -3.17
N VAL A 4 -63.32 19.53 -2.91
CA VAL A 4 -63.28 18.88 -1.59
C VAL A 4 -61.86 18.40 -1.28
N MET A 5 -61.17 17.88 -2.28
CA MET A 5 -59.75 17.53 -2.21
C MET A 5 -58.84 18.74 -1.94
N HIS A 6 -59.13 19.88 -2.56
CA HIS A 6 -58.39 21.12 -2.32
C HIS A 6 -58.51 21.61 -0.87
N ILE A 7 -59.67 21.44 -0.24
CA ILE A 7 -59.92 21.78 1.18
C ILE A 7 -59.21 20.77 2.10
N TRP A 8 -59.24 19.48 1.76
CA TRP A 8 -58.54 18.43 2.50
C TRP A 8 -57.02 18.58 2.47
N ARG A 9 -56.43 18.96 1.32
CA ARG A 9 -54.99 19.27 1.19
C ARG A 9 -54.49 20.36 2.14
N ASN A 10 -55.36 21.30 2.48
CA ASN A 10 -55.00 22.39 3.41
C ASN A 10 -54.92 21.91 4.86
N ASN A 11 -55.59 20.80 5.22
CA ASN A 11 -55.61 20.23 6.56
C ASN A 11 -55.84 18.70 6.50
N PRO A 12 -54.82 17.91 6.11
CA PRO A 12 -54.99 16.48 5.84
C PRO A 12 -55.26 15.73 7.15
N LYS A 13 -56.52 15.35 7.36
CA LYS A 13 -56.94 14.43 8.41
C LYS A 13 -57.68 13.28 7.73
N ASN A 14 -57.21 12.05 7.97
CA ASN A 14 -57.81 10.80 7.48
C ASN A 14 -57.86 10.69 5.94
N ALA A 15 -56.89 9.96 5.37
CA ALA A 15 -56.78 9.64 3.94
C ALA A 15 -57.58 8.38 3.53
N THR A 16 -58.02 7.57 4.49
CA THR A 16 -58.78 6.31 4.28
C THR A 16 -59.91 6.41 3.24
N PRO A 17 -60.79 7.43 3.26
CA PRO A 17 -61.91 7.53 2.31
C PRO A 17 -61.47 7.75 0.86
N TYR A 18 -60.27 8.29 0.64
CA TYR A 18 -59.69 8.49 -0.68
C TYR A 18 -58.92 7.24 -1.15
N LEU A 19 -58.33 6.49 -0.22
CA LEU A 19 -57.59 5.25 -0.48
C LEU A 19 -58.51 4.07 -0.82
N GLU A 20 -59.61 3.87 -0.08
CA GLU A 20 -60.65 2.87 -0.42
C GLU A 20 -61.23 3.11 -1.82
N SER A 21 -61.32 4.39 -2.16
CA SER A 21 -61.83 4.92 -3.41
C SER A 21 -60.93 4.62 -4.61
N LEU A 22 -59.64 4.37 -4.39
CA LEU A 22 -58.70 3.92 -5.41
C LEU A 22 -58.91 2.43 -5.76
N GLY A 23 -59.38 1.63 -4.79
CA GLY A 23 -59.66 0.21 -4.93
C GLY A 23 -60.98 -0.13 -5.64
N ASP A 24 -61.86 0.85 -5.87
CA ASP A 24 -63.15 0.63 -6.54
C ASP A 24 -62.97 0.47 -8.07
N PRO A 25 -63.35 -0.67 -8.67
CA PRO A 25 -63.22 -0.91 -10.11
C PRO A 25 -64.20 -0.08 -10.97
N GLN A 26 -65.25 0.54 -10.39
CA GLN A 26 -66.26 1.28 -11.16
C GLN A 26 -65.94 2.77 -11.40
N ARG A 27 -64.88 3.30 -10.78
CA ARG A 27 -64.52 4.73 -10.90
C ARG A 27 -63.71 5.06 -12.14
N GLN A 28 -63.96 6.27 -12.67
CA GLN A 28 -63.26 6.80 -13.83
C GLN A 28 -61.75 6.97 -13.56
N THR A 29 -60.95 6.61 -14.56
CA THR A 29 -59.48 6.66 -14.57
C THR A 29 -58.94 8.06 -14.27
N SER A 30 -59.66 9.10 -14.70
CA SER A 30 -59.35 10.52 -14.46
C SER A 30 -59.48 10.93 -13.00
N GLU A 31 -60.46 10.39 -12.26
CA GLU A 31 -60.66 10.68 -10.83
C GLU A 31 -59.55 10.03 -9.99
N LYS A 32 -59.17 8.79 -10.33
CA LYS A 32 -58.05 8.10 -9.68
C LYS A 32 -56.73 8.87 -9.85
N GLN A 33 -56.51 9.47 -11.00
CA GLN A 33 -55.33 10.30 -11.27
C GLN A 33 -55.32 11.58 -10.41
N ILE A 34 -56.43 12.30 -10.31
CA ILE A 34 -56.54 13.50 -9.46
C ILE A 34 -56.31 13.14 -7.98
N ILE A 35 -56.75 11.95 -7.56
CA ILE A 35 -56.51 11.47 -6.20
C ILE A 35 -55.02 11.28 -5.94
N ILE A 36 -54.32 10.57 -6.81
CA ILE A 36 -52.88 10.33 -6.68
C ILE A 36 -52.07 11.65 -6.71
N GLU A 37 -52.43 12.59 -7.59
CA GLU A 37 -51.74 13.89 -7.69
C GLU A 37 -51.82 14.72 -6.40
N ASN A 38 -52.93 14.65 -5.67
CA ASN A 38 -53.08 15.36 -4.41
C ASN A 38 -52.42 14.62 -3.23
N LEU A 39 -52.26 13.29 -3.32
CA LEU A 39 -51.59 12.48 -2.30
C LEU A 39 -50.06 12.52 -2.41
N ASP A 40 -49.50 12.93 -3.56
CA ASP A 40 -48.05 13.02 -3.82
C ASP A 40 -47.34 14.19 -3.07
N ASP A 41 -48.10 15.06 -2.39
CA ASP A 41 -47.56 16.20 -1.63
C ASP A 41 -46.98 15.74 -0.27
N TRP A 42 -45.75 16.13 0.05
CA TRP A 42 -45.10 15.79 1.33
C TRP A 42 -45.88 16.27 2.55
N LYS A 43 -46.64 17.37 2.42
CA LYS A 43 -47.54 17.86 3.48
C LYS A 43 -48.61 16.83 3.84
N VAL A 44 -49.07 16.05 2.87
CA VAL A 44 -50.08 15.01 3.06
C VAL A 44 -49.42 13.71 3.52
N ILE A 45 -48.32 13.32 2.88
CA ILE A 45 -47.61 12.06 3.17
C ILE A 45 -47.10 12.04 4.62
N THR A 46 -46.46 13.12 5.09
CA THR A 46 -45.97 13.19 6.48
C THR A 46 -47.06 12.99 7.52
N ALA A 47 -48.29 13.42 7.23
CA ALA A 47 -49.43 13.27 8.13
C ALA A 47 -50.20 11.95 7.97
N THR A 48 -50.07 11.24 6.84
CA THR A 48 -50.97 10.12 6.48
C THR A 48 -50.26 8.86 5.95
N TRP A 49 -48.93 8.80 5.97
CA TRP A 49 -48.15 7.67 5.43
C TRP A 49 -48.53 6.31 6.05
N PHE A 50 -48.89 6.27 7.34
CA PHE A 50 -49.29 5.04 8.03
C PHE A 50 -50.63 4.48 7.55
N GLU A 51 -51.56 5.33 7.13
CA GLU A 51 -52.81 4.93 6.49
C GLU A 51 -52.54 4.47 5.05
N MET A 52 -51.72 5.21 4.31
CA MET A 52 -51.33 4.84 2.94
C MET A 52 -50.60 3.49 2.87
N ALA A 53 -49.78 3.17 3.88
CA ALA A 53 -49.07 1.90 3.99
C ALA A 53 -50.01 0.69 4.03
N GLN A 54 -51.19 0.81 4.64
CA GLN A 54 -52.18 -0.27 4.71
C GLN A 54 -52.81 -0.57 3.34
N TYR A 55 -52.82 0.41 2.44
CA TYR A 55 -53.38 0.31 1.08
C TYR A 55 -52.30 0.21 0.00
N LEU A 56 -51.04 -0.10 0.38
CA LEU A 56 -49.92 -0.18 -0.56
C LEU A 56 -50.17 -1.21 -1.69
N SER A 57 -50.81 -2.35 -1.39
CA SER A 57 -51.17 -3.37 -2.39
C SER A 57 -52.11 -2.84 -3.48
N VAL A 58 -53.02 -1.94 -3.12
CA VAL A 58 -53.94 -1.30 -4.08
C VAL A 58 -53.18 -0.31 -4.97
N LEU A 59 -52.26 0.46 -4.38
CA LEU A 59 -51.39 1.38 -5.11
C LEU A 59 -50.42 0.64 -6.05
N GLU A 60 -49.87 -0.50 -5.62
CA GLU A 60 -49.03 -1.39 -6.45
C GLU A 60 -49.81 -1.94 -7.64
N THR A 61 -51.06 -2.36 -7.43
CA THR A 61 -51.92 -2.86 -8.51
C THR A 61 -52.17 -1.77 -9.56
N LEU A 62 -52.40 -0.53 -9.12
CA LEU A 62 -52.57 0.63 -10.01
C LEU A 62 -51.26 1.06 -10.69
N ALA A 63 -50.12 0.88 -10.04
CA ALA A 63 -48.79 1.14 -10.61
C ALA A 63 -48.38 0.07 -11.64
N ASN A 64 -48.98 -1.12 -11.60
CA ASN A 64 -48.72 -2.22 -12.54
C ASN A 64 -49.71 -2.27 -13.72
N ASP A 65 -50.82 -1.52 -13.66
CA ASP A 65 -51.81 -1.50 -14.73
C ASP A 65 -51.29 -0.71 -15.96
N GLN A 66 -51.17 -1.40 -17.09
CA GLN A 66 -50.69 -0.82 -18.36
C GLN A 66 -51.68 0.17 -18.98
N ASN A 67 -52.97 0.10 -18.64
CA ASN A 67 -54.01 0.97 -19.19
C ASN A 67 -54.23 2.26 -18.38
N PHE A 68 -53.51 2.43 -17.26
CA PHE A 68 -53.66 3.58 -16.37
C PHE A 68 -52.73 4.73 -16.75
N ALA A 69 -53.29 5.86 -17.18
CA ALA A 69 -52.51 7.05 -17.59
C ALA A 69 -51.68 7.66 -16.44
N GLY A 70 -52.09 7.48 -15.17
CA GLY A 70 -51.40 7.98 -13.98
C GLY A 70 -50.33 7.05 -13.41
N ARG A 71 -49.95 5.99 -14.11
CA ARG A 71 -49.06 4.92 -13.63
C ARG A 71 -47.78 5.43 -12.97
N GLY A 72 -47.08 6.35 -13.64
CA GLY A 72 -45.81 6.86 -13.13
C GLY A 72 -45.97 7.67 -11.83
N LYS A 73 -47.11 8.36 -11.63
CA LYS A 73 -47.39 9.07 -10.37
C LYS A 73 -47.80 8.11 -9.26
N ALA A 74 -48.52 7.03 -9.59
CA ALA A 74 -48.84 5.97 -8.64
C ALA A 74 -47.56 5.31 -8.11
N ALA A 75 -46.63 4.99 -9.01
CA ALA A 75 -45.32 4.44 -8.66
C ALA A 75 -44.49 5.40 -7.79
N LEU A 76 -44.51 6.71 -8.09
CA LEU A 76 -43.83 7.71 -7.25
C LEU A 76 -44.41 7.77 -5.83
N LEU A 77 -45.74 7.70 -5.69
CA LEU A 77 -46.40 7.65 -4.39
C LEU A 77 -46.05 6.38 -3.62
N CYS A 78 -46.05 5.21 -4.28
CA CYS A 78 -45.59 3.95 -3.69
C CYS A 78 -44.15 4.06 -3.18
N SER A 79 -43.27 4.71 -3.95
CA SER A 79 -41.88 4.92 -3.53
C SER A 79 -41.75 5.78 -2.27
N LYS A 80 -42.49 6.89 -2.19
CA LYS A 80 -42.48 7.76 -1.00
C LYS A 80 -43.04 7.06 0.24
N VAL A 81 -44.10 6.27 0.09
CA VAL A 81 -44.66 5.46 1.20
C VAL A 81 -43.68 4.37 1.63
N ALA A 82 -43.02 3.69 0.68
CA ALA A 82 -41.99 2.70 0.98
C ALA A 82 -40.75 3.30 1.67
N TYR A 83 -40.38 4.54 1.33
CA TYR A 83 -39.35 5.30 2.03
C TYR A 83 -39.74 5.59 3.48
N CYS A 84 -40.98 6.00 3.76
CA CYS A 84 -41.48 6.19 5.13
C CYS A 84 -41.54 4.89 5.93
N LEU A 85 -41.68 3.73 5.25
CA LEU A 85 -41.60 2.40 5.85
C LEU A 85 -40.17 1.87 6.03
N GLU A 86 -39.16 2.70 5.72
CA GLU A 86 -37.73 2.35 5.75
C GLU A 86 -37.35 1.17 4.82
N ASN A 87 -38.21 0.84 3.84
CA ASN A 87 -37.93 -0.19 2.84
C ASN A 87 -37.36 0.44 1.57
N TYR A 88 -36.07 0.77 1.61
CA TYR A 88 -35.38 1.50 0.56
C TYR A 88 -35.24 0.73 -0.76
N GLU A 89 -35.14 -0.60 -0.72
CA GLU A 89 -35.05 -1.43 -1.93
C GLU A 89 -36.34 -1.37 -2.75
N LYS A 90 -37.49 -1.51 -2.07
CA LYS A 90 -38.80 -1.36 -2.73
C LYS A 90 -39.05 0.08 -3.17
N ALA A 91 -38.63 1.06 -2.36
CA ALA A 91 -38.72 2.47 -2.74
C ALA A 91 -37.96 2.74 -4.05
N LEU A 92 -36.72 2.26 -4.17
CA LEU A 92 -35.95 2.40 -5.40
C LEU A 92 -36.65 1.74 -6.60
N ALA A 93 -37.16 0.51 -6.44
CA ALA A 93 -37.87 -0.18 -7.53
C ALA A 93 -39.06 0.64 -8.05
N PHE A 94 -39.89 1.15 -7.14
CA PHE A 94 -41.03 2.00 -7.51
C PHE A 94 -40.61 3.37 -8.07
N ALA A 95 -39.50 3.94 -7.58
CA ALA A 95 -38.94 5.16 -8.15
C ALA A 95 -38.48 4.95 -9.61
N LEU A 96 -37.85 3.81 -9.92
CA LEU A 96 -37.46 3.46 -11.28
C LEU A 96 -38.67 3.25 -12.19
N ASP A 97 -39.76 2.68 -11.66
CA ASP A 97 -41.03 2.51 -12.40
C ASP A 97 -41.82 3.80 -12.62
N SER A 98 -41.46 4.88 -11.91
CA SER A 98 -42.08 6.19 -12.11
C SER A 98 -41.58 6.96 -13.36
N ASP A 99 -40.61 6.38 -14.08
CA ASP A 99 -39.98 6.88 -15.31
C ASP A 99 -39.55 8.37 -15.22
N ASN A 100 -40.28 9.26 -15.90
CA ASN A 100 -40.00 10.71 -15.98
C ASN A 100 -40.53 11.51 -14.79
N ASN A 101 -41.30 10.90 -13.88
CA ASN A 101 -41.91 11.62 -12.76
C ASN A 101 -40.99 11.75 -11.54
N PHE A 102 -39.96 10.90 -11.44
CA PHE A 102 -38.89 11.08 -10.46
C PHE A 102 -37.88 12.11 -10.98
N SER A 103 -37.80 13.25 -10.29
CA SER A 103 -36.81 14.28 -10.56
C SER A 103 -35.60 14.10 -9.66
N SER A 104 -34.40 14.07 -10.24
CA SER A 104 -33.13 14.02 -9.51
C SER A 104 -32.81 15.32 -8.76
N THR A 105 -33.59 16.38 -8.99
CA THR A 105 -33.52 17.64 -8.25
C THR A 105 -34.69 17.76 -7.27
N PRO A 106 -34.45 18.09 -5.99
CA PRO A 106 -35.50 18.33 -5.02
C PRO A 106 -36.45 19.46 -5.47
N ARG A 107 -37.75 19.32 -5.15
CA ARG A 107 -38.75 20.38 -5.37
C ARG A 107 -38.38 21.63 -4.57
N GLN A 108 -38.64 22.81 -5.14
CA GLN A 108 -38.35 24.11 -4.53
C GLN A 108 -39.45 24.59 -3.55
N ASP A 109 -40.35 23.70 -3.13
CA ASP A 109 -41.48 24.02 -2.25
C ASP A 109 -41.05 24.17 -0.78
N ASP A 110 -41.96 24.66 0.08
CA ASP A 110 -41.76 24.87 1.53
C ASP A 110 -41.27 23.61 2.30
N PHE A 111 -41.39 22.42 1.71
CA PHE A 111 -40.93 21.12 2.26
C PHE A 111 -39.65 20.58 1.61
N LYS A 112 -38.82 21.47 1.04
CA LYS A 112 -37.54 21.13 0.39
C LYS A 112 -36.65 20.19 1.21
N GLU A 113 -36.66 20.31 2.54
CA GLU A 113 -35.85 19.44 3.41
C GLU A 113 -36.26 17.97 3.32
N HIS A 114 -37.56 17.66 3.41
CA HIS A 114 -38.05 16.28 3.35
C HIS A 114 -37.92 15.67 1.95
N ASP A 115 -38.21 16.46 0.91
CA ASP A 115 -38.04 16.00 -0.47
C ASP A 115 -36.56 15.79 -0.81
N SER A 116 -35.67 16.65 -0.30
CA SER A 116 -34.23 16.47 -0.44
C SER A 116 -33.72 15.24 0.29
N LEU A 117 -34.22 14.93 1.50
CA LEU A 117 -33.84 13.73 2.23
C LEU A 117 -34.26 12.45 1.47
N TYR A 118 -35.48 12.44 0.94
CA TYR A 118 -35.97 11.33 0.11
C TYR A 118 -35.15 11.17 -1.17
N VAL A 119 -34.99 12.23 -1.96
CA VAL A 119 -34.22 12.16 -3.23
C VAL A 119 -32.79 11.73 -2.98
N ASN A 120 -32.11 12.31 -1.96
CA ASN A 120 -30.75 11.91 -1.61
C ASN A 120 -30.67 10.45 -1.20
N LYS A 121 -31.63 9.95 -0.39
CA LYS A 121 -31.61 8.55 0.04
C LYS A 121 -31.88 7.56 -1.09
N ILE A 122 -32.78 7.90 -2.01
CA ILE A 122 -33.04 7.09 -3.21
C ILE A 122 -31.83 7.10 -4.14
N ILE A 123 -31.14 8.24 -4.31
CA ILE A 123 -29.90 8.31 -5.08
C ILE A 123 -28.79 7.47 -4.43
N GLU A 124 -28.61 7.56 -3.11
CA GLU A 124 -27.66 6.75 -2.34
C GLU A 124 -27.93 5.25 -2.57
N GLN A 125 -29.19 4.81 -2.39
CA GLN A 125 -29.59 3.43 -2.62
C GLN A 125 -29.43 3.00 -4.09
N ALA A 126 -29.72 3.89 -5.03
CA ALA A 126 -29.53 3.65 -6.47
C ALA A 126 -28.05 3.42 -6.79
N LEU A 127 -27.17 4.26 -6.26
CA LEU A 127 -25.73 4.15 -6.41
C LEU A 127 -25.21 2.87 -5.77
N ASP A 128 -25.60 2.55 -4.54
CA ASP A 128 -25.18 1.32 -3.88
C ASP A 128 -25.62 0.07 -4.62
N THR A 129 -26.86 0.06 -5.13
CA THR A 129 -27.39 -1.05 -5.93
C THR A 129 -26.64 -1.17 -7.27
N TYR A 130 -26.34 -0.03 -7.91
CA TYR A 130 -25.56 0.01 -9.15
C TYR A 130 -24.13 -0.52 -8.92
N LYS A 131 -23.46 -0.05 -7.87
CA LYS A 131 -22.12 -0.48 -7.43
C LYS A 131 -22.08 -1.99 -7.22
N LYS A 132 -23.01 -2.53 -6.42
CA LYS A 132 -23.10 -3.98 -6.15
C LYS A 132 -23.26 -4.79 -7.43
N LYS A 133 -24.19 -4.40 -8.32
CA LYS A 133 -24.41 -5.09 -9.60
C LYS A 133 -23.16 -5.05 -10.50
N ARG A 134 -22.49 -3.91 -10.58
CA ARG A 134 -21.26 -3.75 -11.38
C ARG A 134 -20.07 -4.54 -10.81
N ASN A 135 -19.87 -4.53 -9.49
CA ASN A 135 -18.81 -5.29 -8.85
C ASN A 135 -18.98 -6.80 -9.09
N GLN A 136 -20.22 -7.29 -9.12
CA GLN A 136 -20.55 -8.69 -9.41
C GLN A 136 -20.60 -9.02 -10.91
N LYS A 137 -20.24 -8.07 -11.79
CA LYS A 137 -20.31 -8.19 -13.27
C LYS A 137 -21.71 -8.60 -13.77
N MET A 138 -22.77 -8.22 -13.04
CA MET A 138 -24.16 -8.46 -13.43
C MET A 138 -24.65 -7.37 -14.40
N GLU A 139 -25.63 -7.71 -15.23
CA GLU A 139 -26.30 -6.73 -16.09
C GLU A 139 -27.07 -5.71 -15.25
N VAL A 140 -26.84 -4.44 -15.54
CA VAL A 140 -27.54 -3.34 -14.90
C VAL A 140 -28.82 -3.06 -15.68
N GLU A 141 -29.93 -2.95 -14.96
CA GLU A 141 -31.22 -2.59 -15.53
C GLU A 141 -31.16 -1.22 -16.23
N PRO A 142 -31.71 -1.09 -17.45
CA PRO A 142 -31.57 0.14 -18.25
C PRO A 142 -32.17 1.38 -17.56
N LYS A 143 -33.24 1.21 -16.78
CA LYS A 143 -33.86 2.30 -16.01
C LYS A 143 -32.93 2.85 -14.93
N LEU A 144 -32.24 1.96 -14.22
CA LEU A 144 -31.26 2.34 -13.21
C LEU A 144 -30.05 3.03 -13.85
N ALA A 145 -29.57 2.52 -14.99
CA ALA A 145 -28.51 3.18 -15.75
C ALA A 145 -28.91 4.60 -16.20
N ALA A 146 -30.13 4.77 -16.72
CA ALA A 146 -30.64 6.08 -17.15
C ALA A 146 -30.80 7.08 -15.99
N LEU A 147 -31.10 6.62 -14.77
CA LEU A 147 -31.10 7.49 -13.59
C LEU A 147 -29.70 7.99 -13.25
N ILE A 148 -28.70 7.09 -13.29
CA ILE A 148 -27.30 7.46 -13.04
C ILE A 148 -26.76 8.38 -14.14
N ASP A 149 -27.06 8.11 -15.41
CA ASP A 149 -26.67 8.97 -16.54
C ASP A 149 -27.28 10.39 -16.42
N ARG A 150 -28.52 10.51 -15.91
CA ARG A 150 -29.13 11.81 -15.57
C ARG A 150 -28.35 12.56 -14.49
N ILE A 151 -27.87 11.86 -13.46
CA ILE A 151 -27.05 12.47 -12.39
C ILE A 151 -25.72 12.96 -12.96
N PHE A 152 -25.10 12.18 -13.84
CA PHE A 152 -23.89 12.61 -14.56
C PHE A 152 -24.13 13.88 -15.37
N GLN A 153 -25.21 13.93 -16.15
CA GLN A 153 -25.56 15.12 -16.95
C GLN A 153 -25.77 16.36 -16.09
N GLN A 154 -26.49 16.24 -14.97
CA GLN A 154 -26.71 17.37 -14.06
C GLN A 154 -25.41 17.91 -13.46
N ASN A 155 -24.49 17.03 -13.08
CA ASN A 155 -23.20 17.45 -12.52
C ASN A 155 -22.28 18.05 -13.60
N LEU A 156 -22.34 17.55 -14.83
CA LEU A 156 -21.64 18.13 -15.99
C LEU A 156 -22.17 19.54 -16.31
N GLU A 157 -23.49 19.75 -16.30
CA GLU A 157 -24.11 21.08 -16.50
C GLU A 157 -23.69 22.08 -15.41
N ARG A 158 -23.53 21.62 -14.16
CA ARG A 158 -23.03 22.42 -13.03
C ARG A 158 -21.54 22.72 -13.09
N ARG A 159 -20.81 22.16 -14.06
CA ARG A 159 -19.34 22.27 -14.19
C ARG A 159 -18.56 21.73 -12.98
N ASP A 160 -19.15 20.80 -12.22
CA ASP A 160 -18.47 20.14 -11.10
C ASP A 160 -17.82 18.83 -11.56
N PHE A 161 -16.71 18.96 -12.29
CA PHE A 161 -15.98 17.82 -12.86
C PHE A 161 -15.41 16.88 -11.78
N ASN A 162 -15.09 17.41 -10.60
CA ASN A 162 -14.50 16.64 -9.51
C ASN A 162 -15.49 15.66 -8.89
N SER A 163 -16.74 16.07 -8.71
CA SER A 163 -17.82 15.18 -8.30
C SER A 163 -18.18 14.17 -9.40
N VAL A 164 -18.11 14.57 -10.68
CA VAL A 164 -18.31 13.64 -11.81
C VAL A 164 -17.25 12.55 -11.82
N ILE A 165 -15.97 12.90 -11.66
CA ILE A 165 -14.86 11.94 -11.60
C ILE A 165 -15.01 10.99 -10.41
N GLY A 166 -15.34 11.53 -9.22
CA GLY A 166 -15.61 10.72 -8.03
C GLY A 166 -16.75 9.72 -8.27
N LEU A 167 -17.86 10.19 -8.85
CA LEU A 167 -19.00 9.35 -9.20
C LEU A 167 -18.66 8.30 -10.29
N ALA A 168 -17.81 8.66 -11.24
CA ALA A 168 -17.35 7.77 -12.30
C ALA A 168 -16.46 6.64 -11.75
N PHE A 169 -15.61 6.94 -10.77
CA PHE A 169 -14.82 5.95 -10.04
C PHE A 169 -15.70 5.01 -9.23
N ASP A 170 -16.65 5.58 -8.49
CA ASP A 170 -17.64 4.86 -7.72
C ASP A 170 -18.47 3.89 -8.58
N THR A 171 -18.90 4.33 -9.76
CA THR A 171 -19.74 3.54 -10.68
C THR A 171 -18.95 2.70 -11.69
N ARG A 172 -17.61 2.76 -11.65
CA ARG A 172 -16.70 2.08 -12.59
C ARG A 172 -16.96 2.43 -14.07
N ARG A 173 -17.26 3.71 -14.36
CA ARG A 173 -17.57 4.22 -15.72
C ARG A 173 -16.40 5.06 -16.26
N ILE A 174 -15.60 4.47 -17.15
CA ILE A 174 -14.40 5.12 -17.74
C ILE A 174 -14.80 6.21 -18.74
N ASP A 175 -15.86 5.96 -19.50
CA ASP A 175 -16.44 6.86 -20.48
C ASP A 175 -16.85 8.22 -19.88
N MET A 176 -17.34 8.21 -18.64
CA MET A 176 -17.70 9.44 -17.92
C MET A 176 -16.47 10.21 -17.45
N VAL A 177 -15.37 9.53 -17.09
CA VAL A 177 -14.09 10.18 -16.78
C VAL A 177 -13.56 10.92 -18.03
N GLU A 178 -13.56 10.24 -19.18
CA GLU A 178 -13.14 10.83 -20.45
C GLU A 178 -14.01 12.04 -20.83
N THR A 179 -15.33 11.91 -20.68
CA THR A 179 -16.30 12.96 -20.98
C THR A 179 -16.10 14.18 -20.08
N ALA A 180 -15.86 13.97 -18.78
CA ALA A 180 -15.61 15.05 -17.83
C ALA A 180 -14.36 15.86 -18.19
N ILE A 181 -13.27 15.18 -18.55
CA ILE A 181 -12.01 15.84 -18.91
C ILE A 181 -12.13 16.54 -20.28
N LYS A 182 -12.83 15.95 -21.25
CA LYS A 182 -13.04 16.56 -22.58
C LYS A 182 -13.98 17.77 -22.54
N SER A 183 -15.02 17.72 -21.70
CA SER A 183 -16.03 18.79 -21.57
C SER A 183 -15.51 20.01 -20.82
N ASN A 184 -14.34 19.90 -20.19
CA ASN A 184 -13.68 21.05 -19.57
C ASN A 184 -13.12 21.98 -20.66
N GLU A 185 -13.73 23.16 -20.79
CA GLU A 185 -13.37 24.22 -21.75
C GLU A 185 -12.08 24.98 -21.35
N ALA A 186 -11.43 24.61 -20.24
CA ALA A 186 -10.20 25.27 -19.79
C ALA A 186 -9.05 25.11 -20.81
N PRO A 187 -8.23 26.16 -21.03
CA PRO A 187 -7.11 26.13 -21.97
C PRO A 187 -5.97 25.19 -21.54
N ASP A 188 -5.87 24.87 -20.24
CA ASP A 188 -4.95 23.87 -19.71
C ASP A 188 -5.73 22.82 -18.91
N LYS A 189 -5.82 21.59 -19.44
CA LYS A 189 -6.54 20.46 -18.82
C LYS A 189 -5.68 19.70 -17.81
N THR A 190 -4.40 20.03 -17.73
CA THR A 190 -3.40 19.36 -16.87
C THR A 190 -3.79 19.33 -15.39
N PRO A 191 -4.31 20.42 -14.78
CA PRO A 191 -4.68 20.40 -13.36
C PRO A 191 -5.76 19.37 -13.02
N VAL A 192 -6.80 19.26 -13.87
CA VAL A 192 -7.89 18.28 -13.67
C VAL A 192 -7.38 16.86 -13.87
N MET A 193 -6.47 16.63 -14.82
CA MET A 193 -5.84 15.33 -15.03
C MET A 193 -4.96 14.92 -13.83
N ILE A 194 -4.17 15.84 -13.28
CA ILE A 194 -3.34 15.59 -12.09
C ILE A 194 -4.23 15.34 -10.87
N GLU A 195 -5.31 16.12 -10.69
CA GLU A 195 -6.26 15.86 -9.61
C GLU A 195 -6.94 14.50 -9.77
N THR A 196 -7.27 14.11 -11.01
CA THR A 196 -7.80 12.77 -11.32
C THR A 196 -6.79 11.70 -10.92
N LEU A 197 -5.50 11.88 -11.24
CA LEU A 197 -4.42 10.97 -10.84
C LEU A 197 -4.28 10.86 -9.32
N ASN A 198 -4.29 11.99 -8.61
CA ASN A 198 -4.28 12.01 -7.14
C ASN A 198 -5.46 11.21 -6.57
N LYS A 199 -6.66 11.42 -7.11
CA LYS A 199 -7.84 10.64 -6.72
C LYS A 199 -7.70 9.16 -7.05
N VAL A 200 -7.07 8.77 -8.16
CA VAL A 200 -6.80 7.36 -8.48
C VAL A 200 -5.83 6.73 -7.47
N TRP A 201 -4.90 7.51 -6.92
CA TRP A 201 -3.95 7.06 -5.91
C TRP A 201 -4.56 6.98 -4.51
N GLU A 202 -5.42 7.93 -4.14
CA GLU A 202 -6.12 7.95 -2.86
C GLU A 202 -7.28 6.93 -2.80
N SER A 203 -7.90 6.63 -3.94
CA SER A 203 -9.05 5.74 -4.00
C SER A 203 -8.67 4.26 -4.02
N GLN A 204 -9.47 3.46 -3.30
CA GLN A 204 -9.40 2.00 -3.28
C GLN A 204 -10.07 1.40 -4.52
N LEU A 205 -9.47 1.65 -5.68
CA LEU A 205 -9.90 1.05 -6.95
C LEU A 205 -9.25 -0.31 -7.16
N ASP A 206 -10.04 -1.25 -7.71
CA ASP A 206 -9.54 -2.53 -8.22
C ASP A 206 -8.40 -2.29 -9.23
N ILE A 207 -7.40 -3.17 -9.25
CA ILE A 207 -6.26 -3.06 -10.17
C ILE A 207 -6.69 -2.96 -11.64
N GLU A 208 -7.67 -3.76 -12.08
CA GLU A 208 -8.15 -3.75 -13.47
C GLU A 208 -8.67 -2.36 -13.87
N PHE A 209 -9.55 -1.80 -13.04
CA PHE A 209 -10.14 -0.50 -13.30
C PHE A 209 -9.10 0.63 -13.17
N ARG A 210 -8.21 0.56 -12.16
CA ARG A 210 -7.10 1.50 -12.00
C ARG A 210 -6.20 1.52 -13.24
N THR A 211 -5.87 0.35 -13.79
CA THR A 211 -5.05 0.23 -15.00
C THR A 211 -5.73 0.90 -16.19
N LEU A 212 -7.03 0.68 -16.38
CA LEU A 212 -7.78 1.28 -17.47
C LEU A 212 -7.89 2.81 -17.35
N VAL A 213 -8.09 3.33 -16.14
CA VAL A 213 -8.13 4.78 -15.89
C VAL A 213 -6.74 5.40 -16.11
N LEU A 214 -5.67 4.76 -15.64
CA LEU A 214 -4.30 5.21 -15.89
C LEU A 214 -3.96 5.20 -17.39
N ASP A 215 -4.41 4.18 -18.12
CA ASP A 215 -4.25 4.11 -19.58
C ASP A 215 -4.98 5.25 -20.29
N LEU A 216 -6.22 5.54 -19.90
CA LEU A 216 -6.98 6.68 -20.43
C LEU A 216 -6.26 8.00 -20.16
N ILE A 217 -5.85 8.24 -18.91
CA ILE A 217 -5.16 9.48 -18.52
C ILE A 217 -3.83 9.61 -19.26
N PHE A 218 -3.08 8.51 -19.40
CA PHE A 218 -1.86 8.49 -20.19
C PHE A 218 -2.12 8.90 -21.64
N HIS A 219 -3.10 8.30 -22.32
CA HIS A 219 -3.41 8.65 -23.70
C HIS A 219 -3.85 10.11 -23.87
N MET A 220 -4.58 10.66 -22.91
CA MET A 220 -4.97 12.07 -22.94
C MET A 220 -3.79 13.02 -22.68
N LEU A 221 -2.93 12.68 -21.71
CA LEU A 221 -1.73 13.47 -21.40
C LEU A 221 -0.69 13.42 -22.52
N ASP A 222 -0.53 12.27 -23.17
CA ASP A 222 0.38 12.08 -24.31
C ASP A 222 -0.11 12.84 -25.56
N ALA A 223 -1.43 12.88 -25.79
CA ALA A 223 -2.02 13.67 -26.87
C ALA A 223 -1.85 15.18 -26.66
N ASP A 224 -1.94 15.67 -25.42
CA ASP A 224 -1.75 17.08 -25.05
C ASP A 224 -0.26 17.46 -24.84
N LEU A 225 0.67 16.56 -25.17
CA LEU A 225 2.10 16.69 -24.87
C LEU A 225 2.85 17.46 -25.98
N GLU A 226 2.73 18.79 -25.97
CA GLU A 226 3.56 19.65 -26.82
C GLU A 226 4.92 19.92 -26.16
N ILE A 227 5.95 19.19 -26.58
CA ILE A 227 7.34 19.44 -26.13
C ILE A 227 7.89 20.64 -26.91
N ASP A 228 7.73 21.84 -26.37
CA ASP A 228 8.32 23.08 -26.93
C ASP A 228 9.79 23.30 -26.52
N LYS A 229 10.50 24.13 -27.29
CA LYS A 229 11.91 24.53 -27.01
C LYS A 229 12.04 25.43 -25.77
N LYS A 230 10.96 26.05 -25.30
CA LYS A 230 10.96 26.84 -24.07
C LYS A 230 10.40 25.95 -22.97
N GLY A 231 11.25 25.56 -22.02
CA GLY A 231 10.87 24.79 -20.85
C GLY A 231 9.88 25.57 -19.98
N SER A 232 8.60 25.48 -20.30
CA SER A 232 7.54 25.89 -19.41
C SER A 232 7.53 24.93 -18.21
N GLN A 233 7.39 25.44 -16.98
CA GLN A 233 7.28 24.60 -15.78
C GLN A 233 6.19 23.52 -15.92
N ASN A 234 5.12 23.80 -16.68
CA ASN A 234 4.06 22.85 -16.99
C ASN A 234 4.55 21.61 -17.76
N LEU A 235 5.60 21.71 -18.58
CA LEU A 235 6.15 20.58 -19.32
C LEU A 235 6.79 19.56 -18.38
N ALA A 236 7.58 20.01 -17.40
CA ALA A 236 8.22 19.13 -16.43
C ALA A 236 7.17 18.39 -15.60
N LEU A 237 6.14 19.11 -15.12
CA LEU A 237 5.05 18.52 -14.36
C LEU A 237 4.26 17.47 -15.17
N LYS A 238 3.92 17.77 -16.43
CA LYS A 238 3.24 16.82 -17.34
C LYS A 238 4.07 15.55 -17.56
N VAL A 239 5.35 15.71 -17.90
CA VAL A 239 6.26 14.59 -18.15
C VAL A 239 6.41 13.71 -16.90
N LEU A 240 6.52 14.33 -15.72
CA LEU A 240 6.63 13.62 -14.45
C LEU A 240 5.35 12.83 -14.15
N SER A 241 4.16 13.42 -14.31
CA SER A 241 2.88 12.73 -14.15
C SER A 241 2.70 11.57 -15.14
N ILE A 242 3.12 11.76 -16.40
CA ILE A 242 3.09 10.70 -17.42
C ILE A 242 4.01 9.56 -17.02
N CYS A 243 5.24 9.87 -16.59
CA CYS A 243 6.18 8.84 -16.15
C CYS A 243 5.68 8.10 -14.91
N GLN A 244 5.05 8.77 -13.95
CA GLN A 244 4.39 8.10 -12.82
C GLN A 244 3.31 7.11 -13.27
N CYS A 245 2.50 7.47 -14.26
CA CYS A 245 1.53 6.55 -14.87
C CYS A 245 2.24 5.35 -15.52
N LEU A 246 3.26 5.61 -16.34
CA LEU A 246 4.00 4.58 -17.07
C LEU A 246 4.78 3.61 -16.18
N ILE A 247 5.25 4.06 -15.02
CA ILE A 247 5.86 3.19 -14.00
C ILE A 247 4.82 2.19 -13.49
N LYS A 248 3.61 2.66 -13.15
CA LYS A 248 2.52 1.78 -12.65
C LYS A 248 1.93 0.88 -13.73
N LEU A 249 1.96 1.30 -14.99
CA LEU A 249 1.56 0.51 -16.15
C LEU A 249 2.68 -0.44 -16.63
N GLU A 250 3.89 -0.38 -16.03
CA GLU A 250 5.06 -1.18 -16.40
C GLU A 250 5.45 -1.06 -17.89
N ARG A 251 5.43 0.16 -18.45
CA ARG A 251 5.75 0.44 -19.87
C ARG A 251 7.07 1.21 -20.07
N PRO A 252 8.25 0.57 -19.93
CA PRO A 252 9.55 1.25 -20.04
C PRO A 252 9.87 1.76 -21.45
N ALA A 253 9.33 1.12 -22.50
CA ALA A 253 9.57 1.54 -23.89
C ALA A 253 9.03 2.94 -24.20
N GLN A 254 7.88 3.31 -23.65
CA GLN A 254 7.29 4.65 -23.83
C GLN A 254 8.10 5.70 -23.08
N VAL A 255 8.59 5.39 -21.87
CA VAL A 255 9.52 6.27 -21.14
C VAL A 255 10.81 6.49 -21.91
N ALA A 256 11.38 5.44 -22.53
CA ALA A 256 12.56 5.57 -23.37
C ALA A 256 12.33 6.51 -24.58
N GLN A 257 11.14 6.47 -25.20
CA GLN A 257 10.76 7.39 -26.27
C GLN A 257 10.67 8.83 -25.79
N ILE A 258 10.11 9.06 -24.59
CA ILE A 258 10.07 10.40 -23.97
C ILE A 258 11.49 10.94 -23.74
N PHE A 259 12.42 10.13 -23.23
CA PHE A 259 13.82 10.52 -23.08
C PHE A 259 14.46 10.91 -24.41
N ASN A 260 14.29 10.09 -25.46
CA ASN A 260 14.82 10.39 -26.79
C ASN A 260 14.24 11.70 -27.36
N ASN A 261 12.94 11.95 -27.14
CA ASN A 261 12.27 13.18 -27.56
C ASN A 261 12.82 14.40 -26.79
N LEU A 262 13.03 14.29 -25.48
CA LEU A 262 13.61 15.36 -24.65
C LEU A 262 15.06 15.69 -25.05
N LEU A 263 15.86 14.65 -25.29
CA LEU A 263 17.26 14.79 -25.71
C LEU A 263 17.35 15.43 -27.11
N SER A 264 16.54 14.97 -28.07
CA SER A 264 16.52 15.53 -29.43
C SER A 264 16.15 17.03 -29.45
N LYS A 265 15.27 17.45 -28.54
CA LYS A 265 14.84 18.84 -28.38
C LYS A 265 15.74 19.67 -27.45
N LYS A 266 16.86 19.12 -26.96
CA LYS A 266 17.84 19.74 -26.04
C LYS A 266 17.27 20.17 -24.67
N ASN A 267 16.20 19.53 -24.20
CA ASN A 267 15.64 19.74 -22.87
C ASN A 267 16.33 18.84 -21.83
N THR A 268 17.66 18.96 -21.71
CA THR A 268 18.52 18.06 -20.91
C THR A 268 18.27 18.15 -19.41
N LEU A 269 17.96 19.34 -18.88
CA LEU A 269 17.66 19.54 -17.46
C LEU A 269 16.42 18.76 -17.02
N VAL A 270 15.35 18.78 -17.83
CA VAL A 270 14.12 18.04 -17.55
C VAL A 270 14.37 16.53 -17.64
N ALA A 271 15.22 16.09 -18.58
CA ALA A 271 15.64 14.70 -18.66
C ALA A 271 16.41 14.25 -17.42
N TYR A 272 17.32 15.08 -16.88
CA TYR A 272 18.03 14.74 -15.64
C TYR A 272 17.11 14.71 -14.43
N GLN A 273 16.22 15.68 -14.28
CA GLN A 273 15.22 15.67 -13.20
C GLN A 273 14.39 14.38 -13.25
N LEU A 274 13.86 14.04 -14.44
CA LEU A 274 13.11 12.82 -14.64
C LEU A 274 13.93 11.56 -14.31
N ALA A 275 15.22 11.54 -14.65
CA ALA A 275 16.08 10.41 -14.35
C ALA A 275 16.30 10.21 -12.84
N PHE A 276 16.45 11.30 -12.07
CA PHE A 276 16.49 11.23 -10.60
C PHE A 276 15.15 10.73 -10.03
N ASP A 277 14.04 11.29 -10.49
CA ASP A 277 12.70 10.91 -10.01
C ASP A 277 12.37 9.45 -10.33
N LEU A 278 12.76 8.96 -11.52
CA LEU A 278 12.61 7.56 -11.91
C LEU A 278 13.48 6.65 -11.06
N TYR A 279 14.73 7.02 -10.79
CA TYR A 279 15.60 6.20 -9.96
C TYR A 279 15.06 6.03 -8.53
N GLU A 280 14.44 7.06 -7.94
CA GLU A 280 13.86 6.98 -6.61
C GLU A 280 12.53 6.20 -6.55
N ASN A 281 11.69 6.31 -7.59
CA ASN A 281 10.30 5.82 -7.53
C ASN A 281 10.03 4.57 -8.37
N ALA A 282 10.85 4.25 -9.37
CA ALA A 282 10.63 3.11 -10.26
C ALA A 282 11.26 1.83 -9.67
N PRO A 283 10.64 0.65 -9.90
CA PRO A 283 11.23 -0.61 -9.48
C PRO A 283 12.52 -0.91 -10.28
N GLN A 284 13.43 -1.67 -9.66
CA GLN A 284 14.76 -1.95 -10.20
C GLN A 284 14.72 -2.57 -11.61
N GLU A 285 13.85 -3.57 -11.84
CA GLU A 285 13.70 -4.19 -13.15
C GLU A 285 13.29 -3.17 -14.24
N PHE A 286 12.39 -2.24 -13.91
CA PHE A 286 11.96 -1.22 -14.85
C PHE A 286 13.14 -0.32 -15.25
N LEU A 287 14.00 0.04 -14.30
CA LEU A 287 15.22 0.81 -14.56
C LEU A 287 16.22 0.02 -15.40
N GLU A 288 16.38 -1.28 -15.16
CA GLU A 288 17.24 -2.16 -15.96
C GLU A 288 16.75 -2.27 -17.40
N GLN A 289 15.46 -2.55 -17.62
CA GLN A 289 14.85 -2.57 -18.95
C GLN A 289 14.96 -1.22 -19.66
N LEU A 290 14.77 -0.11 -18.93
CA LEU A 290 14.93 1.24 -19.47
C LEU A 290 16.38 1.51 -19.88
N LYS A 291 17.37 1.13 -19.06
CA LYS A 291 18.80 1.23 -19.41
C LYS A 291 19.13 0.42 -20.66
N GLU A 292 18.59 -0.79 -20.79
CA GLU A 292 18.76 -1.60 -21.99
C GLU A 292 18.18 -0.91 -23.23
N LEU A 293 16.99 -0.33 -23.13
CA LEU A 293 16.34 0.33 -24.27
C LEU A 293 17.03 1.63 -24.68
N LEU A 294 17.61 2.37 -23.73
CA LEU A 294 18.30 3.64 -23.99
C LEU A 294 19.74 3.45 -24.47
N PHE A 295 20.50 2.54 -23.86
CA PHE A 295 21.97 2.49 -24.04
C PHE A 295 22.45 1.29 -24.86
N LYS A 296 21.69 0.18 -24.95
CA LYS A 296 22.13 -1.06 -25.61
C LYS A 296 22.16 -0.93 -27.15
N LYS A 297 21.47 0.07 -27.71
CA LYS A 297 21.56 0.44 -29.14
C LYS A 297 22.91 1.08 -29.52
N GLU A 298 23.68 1.60 -28.55
CA GLU A 298 24.98 2.23 -28.81
C GLU A 298 26.16 1.25 -28.74
N ASP A 299 26.01 0.11 -28.04
CA ASP A 299 27.06 -0.93 -27.91
C ASP A 299 27.12 -1.91 -29.10
N SER A 300 26.40 -1.63 -30.21
CA SER A 300 26.51 -2.40 -31.45
C SER A 300 27.76 -1.95 -32.24
N PRO A 301 28.66 -2.87 -32.68
CA PRO A 301 29.98 -2.53 -33.24
C PRO A 301 29.98 -1.82 -34.60
N GLU A 302 28.82 -1.36 -35.10
CA GLU A 302 28.71 -0.69 -36.41
C GLU A 302 28.69 0.86 -36.32
N ASN A 303 28.66 1.46 -35.11
CA ASN A 303 28.60 2.92 -34.91
C ASN A 303 29.85 3.50 -34.21
N GLU A 304 31.06 3.16 -34.66
CA GLU A 304 32.32 3.65 -34.05
C GLU A 304 32.62 5.15 -34.25
N GLU A 305 31.81 5.92 -35.00
CA GLU A 305 32.15 7.32 -35.34
C GLU A 305 31.55 8.41 -34.42
N THR A 306 30.64 8.09 -33.51
CA THR A 306 30.10 9.09 -32.57
C THR A 306 30.45 8.73 -31.13
N LYS A 307 31.45 9.41 -30.55
CA LYS A 307 31.67 9.41 -29.10
C LYS A 307 30.33 9.71 -28.40
N PRO A 308 29.91 8.93 -27.39
CA PRO A 308 28.67 9.19 -26.68
C PRO A 308 28.70 10.61 -26.15
N SER A 309 27.64 11.37 -26.43
CA SER A 309 27.58 12.77 -26.02
C SER A 309 27.70 12.83 -24.49
N PRO A 310 28.35 13.87 -23.92
CA PRO A 310 28.52 13.97 -22.47
C PRO A 310 27.17 13.96 -21.75
N GLU A 311 26.09 14.39 -22.42
CA GLU A 311 24.76 14.37 -21.84
C GLU A 311 24.21 12.96 -21.60
N ILE A 312 24.48 12.03 -22.52
CA ILE A 312 24.03 10.63 -22.46
C ILE A 312 24.80 9.87 -21.37
N ASN A 313 26.11 10.12 -21.25
CA ASN A 313 26.92 9.52 -20.18
C ASN A 313 26.46 9.97 -18.79
N ASN A 314 26.13 11.26 -18.63
CA ASN A 314 25.56 11.77 -17.39
C ASN A 314 24.20 11.12 -17.09
N LEU A 315 23.33 10.98 -18.10
CA LEU A 315 22.05 10.31 -17.95
C LEU A 315 22.21 8.84 -17.51
N LYS A 316 23.18 8.12 -18.10
CA LYS A 316 23.52 6.75 -17.72
C LYS A 316 23.96 6.66 -16.25
N SER A 317 24.82 7.58 -15.81
CA SER A 317 25.29 7.61 -14.42
C SER A 317 24.16 7.94 -13.44
N ILE A 318 23.24 8.86 -13.78
CA ILE A 318 22.07 9.17 -12.95
C ILE A 318 21.12 7.95 -12.85
N LEU A 319 20.72 7.36 -13.98
CA LEU A 319 19.84 6.19 -13.98
C LEU A 319 20.47 4.96 -13.31
N SER A 320 21.81 4.87 -13.30
CA SER A 320 22.54 3.82 -12.57
C SER A 320 22.48 3.99 -11.05
N GLY A 321 22.17 5.19 -10.55
CA GLY A 321 22.16 5.51 -9.13
C GLY A 321 23.49 6.00 -8.58
N GLU A 322 24.58 5.93 -9.36
CA GLU A 322 25.92 6.31 -8.92
C GLU A 322 25.99 7.74 -8.37
N GLU A 323 25.40 8.71 -9.06
CA GLU A 323 25.41 10.11 -8.61
C GLU A 323 24.47 10.34 -7.42
N THR A 324 23.28 9.71 -7.40
CA THR A 324 22.33 9.82 -6.26
C THR A 324 22.95 9.29 -4.97
N ILE A 325 23.55 8.08 -5.02
CA ILE A 325 24.24 7.47 -3.87
C ILE A 325 25.39 8.33 -3.39
N LYS A 326 26.21 8.82 -4.33
CA LYS A 326 27.36 9.69 -4.02
C LYS A 326 26.94 10.99 -3.36
N HIS A 327 25.86 11.63 -3.83
CA HIS A 327 25.35 12.85 -3.21
C HIS A 327 24.76 12.60 -1.83
N HIS A 328 23.98 11.53 -1.63
CA HIS A 328 23.50 11.15 -0.30
C HIS A 328 24.65 10.84 0.67
N MET A 329 25.66 10.09 0.21
CA MET A 329 26.83 9.77 1.01
C MET A 329 27.60 11.06 1.39
N GLN A 330 27.83 11.97 0.45
CA GLN A 330 28.47 13.26 0.74
C GLN A 330 27.68 14.09 1.76
N PHE A 331 26.35 14.07 1.66
CA PHE A 331 25.47 14.74 2.61
C PHE A 331 25.60 14.15 4.01
N LEU A 332 25.57 12.82 4.15
CA LEU A 332 25.67 12.11 5.43
C LEU A 332 27.05 12.29 6.08
N ILE A 333 28.13 12.24 5.29
CA ILE A 333 29.50 12.46 5.79
C ILE A 333 29.66 13.89 6.31
N LYS A 334 29.19 14.89 5.56
CA LYS A 334 29.36 16.31 5.92
C LYS A 334 28.50 16.72 7.11
N ASN A 335 27.29 16.18 7.21
CA ASN A 335 26.31 16.53 8.25
C ASN A 335 26.19 15.43 9.31
N ASN A 336 27.32 14.79 9.67
CA ASN A 336 27.31 13.80 10.73
C ASN A 336 27.24 14.49 12.11
N HIS A 337 26.06 14.41 12.74
CA HIS A 337 25.79 14.97 14.07
C HIS A 337 25.58 13.87 15.14
N THR A 338 26.12 12.67 14.93
CA THR A 338 26.04 11.58 15.92
C THR A 338 26.87 11.89 17.17
N ASP A 339 26.30 11.63 18.36
CA ASP A 339 27.01 11.77 19.63
C ASP A 339 27.67 10.45 20.07
N MET A 340 29.00 10.43 20.01
CA MET A 340 29.82 9.27 20.40
C MET A 340 29.79 9.00 21.91
N LEU A 341 29.46 9.99 22.76
CA LEU A 341 29.36 9.79 24.20
C LEU A 341 28.23 8.84 24.56
N ILE A 342 27.13 8.84 23.80
CA ILE A 342 26.01 7.91 23.99
C ILE A 342 26.52 6.47 23.84
N LEU A 343 27.27 6.18 22.77
CA LEU A 343 27.83 4.84 22.54
C LEU A 343 28.87 4.45 23.60
N LYS A 344 29.70 5.38 24.05
CA LYS A 344 30.67 5.15 25.14
C LYS A 344 29.96 4.78 26.45
N ASN A 345 28.90 5.52 26.81
CA ASN A 345 28.09 5.23 27.99
C ASN A 345 27.40 3.86 27.90
N ILE A 346 26.83 3.51 26.73
CA ILE A 346 26.21 2.19 26.52
C ILE A 346 27.24 1.07 26.68
N LYS A 347 28.40 1.19 26.02
CA LYS A 347 29.49 0.21 26.09
C LYS A 347 29.95 -0.02 27.55
N ASP A 348 30.07 1.03 28.34
CA ASP A 348 30.57 0.94 29.71
C ASP A 348 29.61 0.21 30.66
N VAL A 349 28.31 0.24 30.38
CA VAL A 349 27.26 -0.43 31.16
C VAL A 349 27.06 -1.88 30.70
N VAL A 350 27.25 -2.16 29.42
CA VAL A 350 26.98 -3.46 28.81
C VAL A 350 28.04 -4.50 29.18
N ARG A 351 27.60 -5.69 29.61
CA ARG A 351 28.46 -6.82 30.01
C ARG A 351 28.09 -8.17 29.38
N GLY A 352 26.84 -8.35 28.93
CA GLY A 352 26.36 -9.60 28.34
C GLY A 352 26.63 -9.70 26.82
N SER A 353 26.72 -10.92 26.30
CA SER A 353 26.98 -11.19 24.88
C SER A 353 25.88 -10.63 23.95
N CYS A 354 24.60 -10.75 24.32
CA CYS A 354 23.50 -10.21 23.54
C CYS A 354 23.51 -8.68 23.51
N ALA A 355 23.81 -8.04 24.64
CA ALA A 355 23.88 -6.59 24.74
C ALA A 355 25.14 -6.02 24.04
N HIS A 356 26.25 -6.77 24.02
CA HIS A 356 27.42 -6.45 23.21
C HIS A 356 27.04 -6.38 21.73
N ASN A 357 26.34 -7.41 21.23
CA ASN A 357 25.83 -7.44 19.86
C ASN A 357 24.88 -6.27 19.56
N ALA A 358 23.94 -5.99 20.47
CA ALA A 358 23.01 -4.87 20.34
C ALA A 358 23.75 -3.52 20.23
N THR A 359 24.79 -3.30 21.02
CA THR A 359 25.62 -2.08 20.97
C THR A 359 26.33 -1.93 19.63
N VAL A 360 26.84 -3.03 19.07
CA VAL A 360 27.50 -3.01 17.75
C VAL A 360 26.51 -2.75 16.62
N ILE A 361 25.30 -3.31 16.70
CA ILE A 361 24.22 -3.02 15.75
C ILE A 361 23.76 -1.56 15.88
N ALA A 362 23.59 -1.05 17.10
CA ALA A 362 23.23 0.34 17.36
C ALA A 362 24.27 1.30 16.76
N ASN A 363 25.57 1.02 16.92
CA ASN A 363 26.63 1.75 16.24
C ASN A 363 26.46 1.72 14.71
N GLY A 364 26.22 0.55 14.14
CA GLY A 364 25.95 0.41 12.70
C GLY A 364 24.77 1.26 12.22
N LEU A 365 23.66 1.25 12.96
CA LEU A 365 22.46 2.02 12.64
C LEU A 365 22.68 3.53 12.78
N MET A 366 23.29 3.98 13.87
CA MET A 366 23.58 5.40 14.14
C MET A 366 24.51 6.01 13.07
N HIS A 367 25.46 5.22 12.57
CA HIS A 367 26.47 5.67 11.60
C HIS A 367 26.18 5.23 10.16
N THR A 368 24.95 4.80 9.84
CA THR A 368 24.59 4.29 8.51
C THR A 368 24.97 5.28 7.40
N GLY A 369 25.83 4.86 6.47
CA GLY A 369 26.28 5.68 5.32
C GLY A 369 27.19 6.87 5.66
N THR A 370 27.56 7.07 6.94
CA THR A 370 28.45 8.17 7.36
C THR A 370 29.92 7.85 7.18
N THR A 371 30.27 6.58 6.91
CA THR A 371 31.65 6.06 6.81
C THR A 371 32.51 6.21 8.08
N CYS A 372 31.92 6.67 9.19
CA CYS A 372 32.59 6.85 10.47
C CYS A 372 32.65 5.51 11.23
N ASP A 373 33.83 4.88 11.23
CA ASP A 373 34.11 3.64 11.96
C ASP A 373 34.99 3.85 13.21
N ASP A 374 35.11 5.10 13.67
CA ASP A 374 35.93 5.51 14.81
C ASP A 374 35.62 4.71 16.08
N PHE A 375 34.33 4.48 16.37
CA PHE A 375 33.93 3.67 17.53
C PHE A 375 34.51 2.26 17.46
N LEU A 376 34.57 1.66 16.27
CA LEU A 376 35.10 0.30 16.11
C LEU A 376 36.62 0.29 16.24
N ARG A 377 37.31 1.28 15.65
CA ARG A 377 38.77 1.42 15.72
C ARG A 377 39.28 1.70 17.12
N GLU A 378 38.61 2.57 17.88
CA GLU A 378 38.97 2.89 19.27
C GLU A 378 38.77 1.70 20.22
N ASN A 379 37.90 0.74 19.85
CA ASN A 379 37.43 -0.32 20.76
C ASN A 379 37.71 -1.74 20.24
N LEU A 380 38.77 -1.92 19.44
CA LEU A 380 39.13 -3.22 18.85
C LEU A 380 39.27 -4.35 19.89
N ASP A 381 39.88 -4.08 21.05
CA ASP A 381 40.02 -5.05 22.14
C ASP A 381 38.69 -5.47 22.76
N TRP A 382 37.68 -4.61 22.69
CA TRP A 382 36.34 -4.92 23.17
C TRP A 382 35.53 -5.69 22.12
N ILE A 383 35.74 -5.40 20.84
CA ILE A 383 35.09 -6.10 19.71
C ILE A 383 35.69 -7.50 19.52
N SER A 384 36.99 -7.66 19.70
CA SER A 384 37.68 -8.95 19.55
C SER A 384 37.18 -10.03 20.53
N LYS A 385 36.55 -9.60 21.64
CA LYS A 385 35.87 -10.48 22.61
C LYS A 385 34.56 -11.08 22.09
N ALA A 386 34.02 -10.59 20.97
CA ALA A 386 32.86 -11.19 20.33
C ALA A 386 33.16 -12.64 19.93
N THR A 387 32.18 -13.53 20.14
CA THR A 387 32.28 -14.95 19.79
C THR A 387 31.17 -15.34 18.81
N ASN A 388 31.43 -16.32 17.96
CA ASN A 388 30.46 -16.92 17.04
C ASN A 388 29.70 -15.86 16.19
N TRP A 389 28.37 -15.87 16.22
CA TRP A 389 27.49 -14.95 15.49
C TRP A 389 27.68 -13.47 15.85
N ASN A 390 28.20 -13.15 17.04
CA ASN A 390 28.52 -11.76 17.36
C ASN A 390 29.73 -11.27 16.54
N LYS A 391 30.68 -12.15 16.19
CA LYS A 391 31.77 -11.80 15.25
C LYS A 391 31.20 -11.54 13.86
N PHE A 392 30.27 -12.39 13.41
CA PHE A 392 29.58 -12.21 12.13
C PHE A 392 28.89 -10.84 12.07
N ASN A 393 28.10 -10.50 13.09
CA ASN A 393 27.38 -9.23 13.15
C ASN A 393 28.31 -8.02 13.28
N ALA A 394 29.44 -8.16 13.99
CA ALA A 394 30.42 -7.09 14.11
C ALA A 394 31.13 -6.76 12.79
N VAL A 395 31.35 -7.74 11.93
CA VAL A 395 31.84 -7.48 10.57
C VAL A 395 30.70 -6.99 9.67
N ALA A 396 29.49 -7.54 9.81
CA ALA A 396 28.32 -7.12 9.04
C ALA A 396 27.95 -5.64 9.25
N SER A 397 28.13 -5.11 10.47
CA SER A 397 27.81 -3.71 10.80
C SER A 397 28.70 -2.70 10.05
N LEU A 398 29.90 -3.08 9.61
CA LEU A 398 30.72 -2.27 8.69
C LEU A 398 29.97 -1.99 7.38
N GLY A 399 29.16 -2.95 6.91
CA GLY A 399 28.33 -2.77 5.73
C GLY A 399 27.26 -1.68 5.89
N LEU A 400 26.72 -1.49 7.10
CA LEU A 400 25.79 -0.40 7.40
C LEU A 400 26.52 0.95 7.42
N ILE A 401 27.66 1.02 8.12
CA ILE A 401 28.47 2.25 8.25
C ILE A 401 28.95 2.75 6.87
N HIS A 402 29.38 1.82 6.02
CA HIS A 402 29.89 2.11 4.68
C HIS A 402 28.85 1.94 3.56
N LYS A 403 27.55 1.94 3.89
CA LYS A 403 26.47 1.85 2.90
C LYS A 403 26.65 2.90 1.81
N GLY A 404 26.63 2.48 0.54
CA GLY A 404 26.82 3.35 -0.63
C GLY A 404 28.29 3.65 -1.00
N HIS A 405 29.28 3.19 -0.23
CA HIS A 405 30.69 3.37 -0.57
C HIS A 405 31.20 2.31 -1.56
N GLU A 406 30.63 2.27 -2.76
CA GLU A 406 30.84 1.19 -3.73
C GLU A 406 32.29 1.05 -4.23
N ARG A 407 32.97 2.18 -4.50
CA ARG A 407 34.31 2.18 -5.13
C ARG A 407 35.40 1.59 -4.24
N GLU A 408 35.29 1.79 -2.93
CA GLU A 408 36.30 1.33 -1.96
C GLU A 408 35.80 0.20 -1.07
N ALA A 409 34.55 -0.25 -1.23
CA ALA A 409 33.95 -1.36 -0.48
C ALA A 409 34.89 -2.56 -0.36
N ARG A 410 35.51 -2.97 -1.49
CA ARG A 410 36.44 -4.09 -1.53
C ARG A 410 37.73 -3.83 -0.75
N LYS A 411 38.26 -2.59 -0.78
CA LYS A 411 39.47 -2.23 -0.03
C LYS A 411 39.22 -2.21 1.48
N ILE A 412 38.04 -1.73 1.88
CA ILE A 412 37.63 -1.64 3.29
C ILE A 412 37.44 -3.05 3.87
N LEU A 413 36.75 -3.93 3.13
CA LEU A 413 36.45 -5.29 3.59
C LEU A 413 37.59 -6.28 3.33
N ASP A 414 38.62 -5.88 2.58
CA ASP A 414 39.78 -6.68 2.21
C ASP A 414 40.41 -7.51 3.35
N PRO A 415 40.55 -7.00 4.60
CA PRO A 415 41.09 -7.76 5.72
C PRO A 415 40.17 -8.88 6.24
N TYR A 416 38.89 -8.83 5.90
CA TYR A 416 37.85 -9.74 6.41
C TYR A 416 37.33 -10.70 5.34
N LEU A 417 37.63 -10.45 4.07
CA LEU A 417 37.23 -11.30 2.96
C LEU A 417 37.97 -12.66 2.97
N PRO A 418 37.38 -13.73 2.42
CA PRO A 418 37.99 -15.06 2.42
C PRO A 418 39.31 -15.08 1.63
N ARG A 419 40.45 -15.36 2.30
CA ARG A 419 41.80 -15.36 1.70
C ARG A 419 42.63 -16.63 1.91
N GLY A 420 42.13 -17.60 2.68
CA GLY A 420 42.80 -18.89 2.92
C GLY A 420 43.28 -19.10 4.36
N ASP A 421 43.50 -18.04 5.14
CA ASP A 421 43.67 -18.13 6.61
C ASP A 421 42.27 -18.12 7.26
N VAL A 422 41.64 -19.28 7.27
CA VAL A 422 40.21 -19.42 7.60
C VAL A 422 40.01 -19.51 9.11
N ASP A 423 39.17 -18.64 9.69
CA ASP A 423 38.57 -18.92 11.00
C ASP A 423 37.87 -20.29 10.89
N PRO A 424 38.13 -21.29 11.75
CA PRO A 424 37.59 -22.65 11.60
C PRO A 424 36.08 -22.73 11.33
N TYR A 425 35.32 -21.71 11.74
CA TYR A 425 33.87 -21.62 11.53
C TYR A 425 33.44 -20.57 10.49
N GLY A 426 34.35 -19.70 10.03
CA GLY A 426 34.12 -18.75 8.95
C GLY A 426 33.17 -17.58 9.28
N PHE A 427 33.03 -17.18 10.55
CA PHE A 427 32.07 -16.15 10.95
C PHE A 427 32.45 -14.75 10.44
N LYS A 428 33.75 -14.40 10.44
CA LYS A 428 34.22 -13.09 9.96
C LYS A 428 34.02 -12.97 8.45
N GLU A 429 34.39 -14.03 7.75
CA GLU A 429 34.30 -14.19 6.31
C GLU A 429 32.83 -14.12 5.87
N GLY A 430 31.93 -14.87 6.52
CA GLY A 430 30.50 -14.76 6.26
C GLY A 430 29.94 -13.37 6.53
N GLY A 431 30.34 -12.75 7.65
CA GLY A 431 29.92 -11.38 7.98
C GLY A 431 30.40 -10.36 6.94
N SER A 432 31.58 -10.56 6.36
CA SER A 432 32.15 -9.70 5.31
C SER A 432 31.39 -9.81 3.98
N LEU A 433 30.93 -11.01 3.60
CA LEU A 433 30.11 -11.20 2.40
C LEU A 433 28.74 -10.55 2.57
N TYR A 434 28.15 -10.66 3.76
CA TYR A 434 26.90 -9.97 4.07
C TYR A 434 27.08 -8.44 4.08
N ALA A 435 28.17 -7.93 4.69
CA ALA A 435 28.52 -6.51 4.64
C ALA A 435 28.70 -6.00 3.22
N TYR A 436 29.35 -6.78 2.35
CA TYR A 436 29.56 -6.43 0.95
C TYR A 436 28.22 -6.30 0.21
N GLY A 437 27.28 -7.22 0.45
CA GLY A 437 25.91 -7.11 -0.07
C GLY A 437 25.13 -5.92 0.49
N LEU A 438 25.30 -5.57 1.77
CA LEU A 438 24.66 -4.38 2.38
C LEU A 438 25.16 -3.06 1.76
N ILE A 439 26.45 -2.98 1.42
CA ILE A 439 27.02 -1.80 0.76
C ILE A 439 26.43 -1.62 -0.65
N HIS A 440 26.24 -2.74 -1.37
CA HIS A 440 25.73 -2.79 -2.73
C HIS A 440 24.23 -3.17 -2.82
N ALA A 441 23.46 -2.93 -1.76
CA ALA A 441 22.03 -3.28 -1.75
C ALA A 441 21.30 -2.52 -2.88
N ASN A 442 20.57 -3.25 -3.73
CA ASN A 442 19.90 -2.79 -4.97
C ASN A 442 20.84 -2.32 -6.10
N HIS A 443 22.15 -2.32 -5.87
CA HIS A 443 23.18 -1.79 -6.79
C HIS A 443 24.27 -2.84 -7.06
N GLY A 444 23.90 -4.12 -7.01
CA GLY A 444 24.80 -5.20 -7.35
C GLY A 444 25.15 -5.17 -8.82
N ASN A 445 26.22 -4.47 -9.20
CA ASN A 445 26.79 -4.58 -10.53
C ASN A 445 27.09 -6.05 -10.85
N GLN A 446 27.10 -6.43 -12.14
CA GLN A 446 27.39 -7.80 -12.56
C GLN A 446 28.70 -8.33 -11.96
N SER A 447 29.70 -7.48 -11.75
CA SER A 447 30.95 -7.85 -11.08
C SER A 447 30.76 -8.23 -9.60
N VAL A 448 29.89 -7.54 -8.86
CA VAL A 448 29.59 -7.81 -7.45
C VAL A 448 28.81 -9.11 -7.33
N ILE A 449 27.77 -9.27 -8.17
CA ILE A 449 26.98 -10.50 -8.26
C ILE A 449 27.87 -11.69 -8.57
N ASN A 450 28.69 -11.60 -9.63
CA ASN A 450 29.60 -12.68 -10.02
C ASN A 450 30.60 -13.02 -8.91
N TYR A 451 31.13 -12.02 -8.22
CA TYR A 451 32.03 -12.25 -7.08
C TYR A 451 31.33 -12.99 -5.94
N LEU A 452 30.14 -12.55 -5.54
CA LEU A 452 29.36 -13.20 -4.48
C LEU A 452 28.95 -14.62 -4.87
N THR A 453 28.55 -14.85 -6.12
CA THR A 453 28.25 -16.19 -6.64
C THR A 453 29.48 -17.11 -6.63
N ASP A 454 30.65 -16.61 -7.05
CA ASP A 454 31.91 -17.37 -7.00
C ASP A 454 32.31 -17.70 -5.55
N GLN A 455 32.18 -16.76 -4.62
CA GLN A 455 32.43 -17.00 -3.20
C GLN A 455 31.45 -17.99 -2.60
N LEU A 456 30.17 -17.94 -2.98
CA LEU A 456 29.15 -18.88 -2.53
C LEU A 456 29.46 -20.31 -3.00
N ASN A 457 29.88 -20.47 -4.25
CA ASN A 457 30.26 -21.77 -4.81
C ASN A 457 31.52 -22.36 -4.13
N LYS A 458 32.43 -21.51 -3.66
CA LYS A 458 33.65 -21.91 -2.93
C LYS A 458 33.43 -22.07 -1.42
N ALA A 459 32.27 -21.70 -0.90
CA ALA A 459 32.05 -21.60 0.53
C ALA A 459 31.98 -22.97 1.22
N THR A 460 32.88 -23.19 2.17
CA THR A 460 33.00 -24.47 2.89
C THR A 460 32.19 -24.50 4.18
N THR A 461 32.03 -23.38 4.88
CA THR A 461 31.32 -23.31 6.16
C THR A 461 29.91 -22.74 6.04
N SER A 462 29.04 -23.12 6.97
CA SER A 462 27.64 -22.66 7.03
C SER A 462 27.51 -21.15 7.21
N ALA A 463 28.41 -20.51 7.97
CA ALA A 463 28.41 -19.07 8.20
C ALA A 463 28.78 -18.28 6.93
N VAL A 464 29.76 -18.77 6.15
CA VAL A 464 30.14 -18.16 4.88
C VAL A 464 29.01 -18.30 3.86
N ARG A 465 28.39 -19.48 3.76
CA ARG A 465 27.23 -19.70 2.90
C ARG A 465 26.04 -18.82 3.28
N HIS A 466 25.74 -18.71 4.58
CA HIS A 466 24.68 -17.83 5.07
C HIS A 466 24.90 -16.36 4.70
N GLY A 467 26.11 -15.83 4.97
CA GLY A 467 26.46 -14.46 4.61
C GLY A 467 26.52 -14.22 3.10
N GLY A 468 26.98 -15.21 2.34
CA GLY A 468 26.98 -15.19 0.88
C GLY A 468 25.58 -15.15 0.29
N CYS A 469 24.66 -16.00 0.78
CA CYS A 469 23.26 -15.98 0.35
C CYS A 469 22.59 -14.64 0.63
N LEU A 470 22.69 -14.14 1.88
CA LEU A 470 22.10 -12.86 2.25
C LEU A 470 22.70 -11.69 1.46
N GLY A 471 24.03 -11.67 1.30
CA GLY A 471 24.72 -10.64 0.53
C GLY A 471 24.33 -10.65 -0.95
N LEU A 472 24.24 -11.84 -1.56
CA LEU A 472 23.80 -12.02 -2.95
C LEU A 472 22.34 -11.61 -3.14
N GLY A 473 21.46 -11.97 -2.20
CA GLY A 473 20.06 -11.58 -2.23
C GLY A 473 19.84 -10.07 -2.15
N LEU A 474 20.63 -9.36 -1.33
CA LEU A 474 20.60 -7.89 -1.25
C LEU A 474 21.17 -7.21 -2.49
N ALA A 475 22.29 -7.72 -3.02
CA ALA A 475 22.91 -7.19 -4.23
C ALA A 475 22.00 -7.36 -5.46
N ALA A 476 21.27 -8.46 -5.53
CA ALA A 476 20.37 -8.80 -6.64
C ALA A 476 18.87 -8.57 -6.32
N LEU A 477 18.56 -7.70 -5.34
CA LEU A 477 17.18 -7.40 -4.93
C LEU A 477 16.34 -6.93 -6.13
N GLY A 478 15.21 -7.58 -6.39
CA GLY A 478 14.25 -7.14 -7.42
C GLY A 478 14.75 -7.23 -8.85
N THR A 479 15.88 -7.90 -9.12
CA THR A 479 16.42 -8.14 -10.47
C THR A 479 15.59 -9.17 -11.26
N ARG A 480 14.78 -9.97 -10.56
CA ARG A 480 13.97 -11.07 -11.13
C ARG A 480 14.79 -12.10 -11.93
N SER A 481 16.10 -12.20 -11.64
CA SER A 481 17.01 -13.10 -12.36
C SER A 481 16.83 -14.56 -11.92
N VAL A 482 16.31 -15.38 -12.84
CA VAL A 482 16.13 -16.82 -12.63
C VAL A 482 17.46 -17.54 -12.36
N LYS A 483 18.55 -17.10 -12.99
CA LYS A 483 19.88 -17.71 -12.80
C LYS A 483 20.36 -17.61 -11.36
N ILE A 484 20.18 -16.44 -10.73
CA ILE A 484 20.59 -16.21 -9.35
C ILE A 484 19.69 -17.02 -8.40
N TYR A 485 18.39 -17.06 -8.69
CA TYR A 485 17.44 -17.90 -7.97
C TYR A 485 17.84 -19.38 -7.99
N GLU A 486 18.22 -19.93 -9.15
CA GLU A 486 18.65 -21.33 -9.28
C GLU A 486 19.88 -21.64 -8.43
N HIS A 487 20.89 -20.76 -8.41
CA HIS A 487 22.07 -20.93 -7.57
C HIS A 487 21.74 -20.91 -6.07
N LEU A 488 20.83 -20.01 -5.64
CA LEU A 488 20.36 -19.95 -4.25
C LEU A 488 19.54 -21.19 -3.88
N ARG A 489 18.74 -21.70 -4.81
CA ARG A 489 17.99 -22.95 -4.66
C ARG A 489 18.91 -24.16 -4.51
N GLU A 490 19.98 -24.22 -5.30
CA GLU A 490 20.99 -25.27 -5.14
C GLU A 490 21.63 -25.23 -3.76
N CYS A 491 21.91 -24.03 -3.21
CA CYS A 491 22.41 -23.88 -1.85
C CYS A 491 21.40 -24.33 -0.77
N LEU A 492 20.10 -24.19 -1.03
CA LEU A 492 19.03 -24.68 -0.16
C LEU A 492 19.00 -26.22 -0.13
N TYR A 493 19.04 -26.87 -1.30
CA TYR A 493 18.88 -28.32 -1.41
C TYR A 493 20.16 -29.12 -1.12
N SER A 494 21.31 -28.64 -1.58
CA SER A 494 22.55 -29.44 -1.63
C SER A 494 23.09 -29.86 -0.27
N GLN A 495 22.74 -29.17 0.81
CA GLN A 495 23.39 -29.36 2.12
C GLN A 495 22.43 -29.58 3.28
N ASN A 496 21.11 -29.35 3.11
CA ASN A 496 20.08 -29.45 4.15
C ASN A 496 20.55 -28.88 5.52
N GLU A 497 21.31 -27.79 5.48
CA GLU A 497 21.90 -27.17 6.67
C GLU A 497 20.99 -26.02 7.14
N ALA A 498 20.55 -26.08 8.40
CA ALA A 498 19.53 -25.17 8.93
C ALA A 498 19.87 -23.68 8.82
N VAL A 499 21.15 -23.30 8.90
CA VAL A 499 21.60 -21.90 8.93
C VAL A 499 21.69 -21.30 7.53
N SER A 500 22.38 -21.98 6.61
CA SER A 500 22.49 -21.53 5.22
C SER A 500 21.13 -21.54 4.52
N GLY A 501 20.28 -22.54 4.81
CA GLY A 501 18.93 -22.63 4.27
C GLY A 501 18.01 -21.47 4.67
N GLU A 502 18.14 -20.93 5.89
CA GLU A 502 17.41 -19.72 6.30
C GLU A 502 17.82 -18.50 5.46
N GLY A 503 19.12 -18.31 5.25
CA GLY A 503 19.65 -17.23 4.41
C GLY A 503 19.28 -17.38 2.93
N ALA A 504 19.34 -18.60 2.41
CA ALA A 504 18.97 -18.92 1.03
C ALA A 504 17.47 -18.66 0.78
N GLY A 505 16.58 -19.13 1.67
CA GLY A 505 15.14 -18.91 1.54
C GLY A 505 14.75 -17.42 1.51
N ILE A 506 15.39 -16.60 2.36
CA ILE A 506 15.20 -15.15 2.35
C ILE A 506 15.72 -14.55 1.04
N ALA A 507 16.96 -14.90 0.65
CA ALA A 507 17.60 -14.36 -0.55
C ALA A 507 16.83 -14.70 -1.84
N MET A 508 16.26 -15.90 -1.95
CA MET A 508 15.45 -16.29 -3.12
C MET A 508 14.23 -15.38 -3.28
N GLY A 509 13.56 -15.02 -2.18
CA GLY A 509 12.44 -14.08 -2.20
C GLY A 509 12.85 -12.63 -2.48
N LEU A 510 14.02 -12.20 -1.99
CA LEU A 510 14.58 -10.88 -2.29
C LEU A 510 14.88 -10.71 -3.80
N VAL A 511 15.48 -11.71 -4.44
CA VAL A 511 15.79 -11.67 -5.87
C VAL A 511 14.52 -11.57 -6.73
N LEU A 512 13.48 -12.32 -6.36
CA LEU A 512 12.22 -12.42 -7.08
C LEU A 512 11.10 -11.53 -6.49
N ALA A 513 11.46 -10.49 -5.72
CA ALA A 513 10.48 -9.65 -5.04
C ALA A 513 9.47 -9.03 -6.02
N GLY A 514 8.18 -9.15 -5.67
CA GLY A 514 7.06 -8.62 -6.47
C GLY A 514 6.87 -9.24 -7.86
N SER A 515 7.45 -10.41 -8.13
CA SER A 515 7.31 -11.10 -9.44
C SER A 515 6.20 -12.16 -9.48
N MET A 516 5.83 -12.73 -8.31
CA MET A 516 5.04 -13.96 -8.17
C MET A 516 5.28 -15.01 -9.25
N ASN A 517 6.55 -15.41 -9.40
CA ASN A 517 6.87 -16.55 -10.23
C ASN A 517 6.25 -17.84 -9.65
N GLN A 518 5.33 -18.46 -10.39
CA GLN A 518 4.62 -19.67 -10.00
C GLN A 518 5.56 -20.83 -9.64
N SER A 519 6.61 -21.06 -10.44
CA SER A 519 7.57 -22.15 -10.19
C SER A 519 8.28 -21.96 -8.86
N ALA A 520 8.73 -20.73 -8.60
CA ALA A 520 9.39 -20.40 -7.34
C ALA A 520 8.47 -20.56 -6.14
N PHE A 521 7.21 -20.13 -6.26
CA PHE A 521 6.20 -20.32 -5.21
C PHE A 521 5.97 -21.81 -4.90
N ASP A 522 5.72 -22.63 -5.94
CA ASP A 522 5.43 -24.05 -5.76
C ASP A 522 6.62 -24.82 -5.17
N GLU A 523 7.84 -24.51 -5.65
CA GLU A 523 9.09 -25.09 -5.13
C GLU A 523 9.34 -24.73 -3.66
N MET A 524 9.25 -23.44 -3.30
CA MET A 524 9.45 -22.99 -1.92
C MET A 524 8.39 -23.57 -0.99
N ARG A 525 7.11 -23.58 -1.41
CA ARG A 525 6.01 -24.13 -0.62
C ARG A 525 6.19 -25.63 -0.38
N SER A 526 6.53 -26.40 -1.41
CA SER A 526 6.79 -27.84 -1.25
C SER A 526 7.88 -28.08 -0.23
N TYR A 527 8.99 -27.34 -0.33
CA TYR A 527 10.13 -27.55 0.55
C TYR A 527 9.87 -27.16 2.02
N ILE A 528 8.96 -26.21 2.30
CA ILE A 528 8.52 -25.92 3.67
C ILE A 528 7.90 -27.16 4.33
N LEU A 529 7.12 -27.95 3.58
CA LEU A 529 6.48 -29.17 4.10
C LEU A 529 7.47 -30.32 4.26
N ASP A 530 8.48 -30.39 3.39
CA ASP A 530 9.45 -31.48 3.37
C ASP A 530 10.51 -31.32 4.49
N THR A 531 10.91 -30.09 4.79
CA THR A 531 12.00 -29.82 5.73
C THR A 531 11.56 -29.92 7.20
N GLN A 532 12.45 -30.48 8.04
CA GLN A 532 12.28 -30.56 9.49
C GLN A 532 12.96 -29.40 10.23
N HIS A 533 13.58 -28.47 9.50
CA HIS A 533 14.34 -27.37 10.08
C HIS A 533 13.53 -26.08 10.14
N ASP A 534 13.09 -25.68 11.34
CA ASP A 534 12.33 -24.45 11.58
C ASP A 534 12.98 -23.20 10.97
N LYS A 535 14.32 -23.12 10.99
CA LYS A 535 15.07 -21.99 10.41
C LYS A 535 14.84 -21.85 8.91
N ILE A 536 14.86 -22.98 8.20
CA ILE A 536 14.63 -23.04 6.76
C ILE A 536 13.18 -22.66 6.47
N GLN A 537 12.24 -23.24 7.21
CA GLN A 537 10.82 -22.92 7.10
C GLN A 537 10.55 -21.41 7.29
N ARG A 538 11.18 -20.77 8.28
CA ARG A 538 11.07 -19.32 8.52
C ARG A 538 11.69 -18.49 7.40
N GLY A 539 12.84 -18.90 6.88
CA GLY A 539 13.49 -18.22 5.75
C GLY A 539 12.61 -18.25 4.50
N LEU A 540 12.05 -19.42 4.17
CA LEU A 540 11.14 -19.60 3.04
C LEU A 540 9.81 -18.89 3.24
N ARG A 541 9.25 -18.87 4.46
CA ARG A 541 8.06 -18.06 4.78
C ARG A 541 8.26 -16.60 4.38
N THR A 542 9.38 -16.00 4.80
CA THR A 542 9.71 -14.61 4.44
C THR A 542 9.96 -14.49 2.94
N GLY A 543 10.65 -15.47 2.33
CA GLY A 543 10.90 -15.50 0.89
C GLY A 543 9.62 -15.48 0.05
N ILE A 544 8.67 -16.37 0.35
CA ILE A 544 7.35 -16.46 -0.30
C ILE A 544 6.56 -15.17 -0.11
N ALA A 545 6.59 -14.57 1.09
CA ALA A 545 5.91 -13.31 1.33
C ALA A 545 6.44 -12.17 0.44
N MET A 546 7.75 -12.11 0.21
CA MET A 546 8.38 -11.09 -0.66
C MET A 546 8.00 -11.27 -2.14
N LEU A 547 7.72 -12.49 -2.59
CA LEU A 547 7.25 -12.73 -3.96
C LEU A 547 5.97 -11.94 -4.27
N ALA A 548 5.08 -11.82 -3.28
CA ALA A 548 3.77 -11.18 -3.41
C ALA A 548 3.78 -9.65 -3.22
N TYR A 549 4.93 -9.04 -2.97
CA TYR A 549 5.04 -7.61 -2.67
C TYR A 549 4.35 -6.74 -3.74
N GLY A 550 3.40 -5.90 -3.31
CA GLY A 550 2.70 -4.94 -4.17
C GLY A 550 1.67 -5.51 -5.14
N MET A 551 1.30 -6.79 -5.02
CA MET A 551 0.39 -7.45 -5.97
C MET A 551 -1.11 -7.31 -5.65
N LEU A 552 -1.47 -6.84 -4.45
CA LEU A 552 -2.86 -6.65 -4.01
C LEU A 552 -3.72 -7.88 -4.32
N GLU A 553 -4.89 -7.70 -4.96
CA GLU A 553 -5.87 -8.77 -5.23
C GLU A 553 -5.32 -9.90 -6.12
N LYS A 554 -4.29 -9.62 -6.94
CA LYS A 554 -3.67 -10.66 -7.76
C LYS A 554 -3.09 -11.78 -6.90
N ALA A 555 -2.63 -11.49 -5.68
CA ALA A 555 -2.02 -12.49 -4.80
C ALA A 555 -3.04 -13.48 -4.19
N GLU A 556 -4.34 -13.22 -4.27
CA GLU A 556 -5.38 -13.96 -3.55
C GLU A 556 -5.40 -15.48 -3.81
N PRO A 557 -5.27 -15.98 -5.07
CA PRO A 557 -5.27 -17.42 -5.33
C PRO A 557 -4.16 -18.17 -4.57
N TRP A 558 -2.98 -17.54 -4.42
CA TRP A 558 -1.86 -18.12 -3.70
C TRP A 558 -2.05 -18.08 -2.19
N ILE A 559 -2.68 -17.03 -1.68
CA ILE A 559 -3.03 -16.89 -0.26
C ILE A 559 -4.05 -17.98 0.11
N GLU A 560 -5.08 -18.20 -0.68
CA GLU A 560 -6.09 -19.25 -0.46
C GLU A 560 -5.46 -20.64 -0.40
N ILE A 561 -4.50 -20.94 -1.28
CA ILE A 561 -3.76 -22.22 -1.26
C ILE A 561 -3.04 -22.40 0.08
N LEU A 562 -2.35 -21.36 0.58
CA LEU A 562 -1.64 -21.44 1.86
C LEU A 562 -2.60 -21.56 3.06
N GLU A 563 -3.78 -20.93 2.98
CA GLU A 563 -4.79 -21.01 4.04
C GLU A 563 -5.50 -22.36 4.12
N SER A 564 -5.56 -23.11 3.02
CA SER A 564 -6.14 -24.46 3.00
C SER A 564 -5.40 -25.46 3.90
N PHE A 565 -4.14 -25.19 4.26
CA PHE A 565 -3.35 -25.99 5.19
C PHE A 565 -3.74 -25.71 6.64
N HIS A 566 -4.95 -26.11 7.03
CA HIS A 566 -5.52 -25.82 8.35
C HIS A 566 -4.71 -26.38 9.53
N SER A 567 -4.00 -27.49 9.36
CA SER A 567 -3.19 -28.10 10.42
C SER A 567 -1.85 -27.38 10.62
N GLU A 568 -1.22 -26.92 9.54
CA GLU A 568 0.16 -26.45 9.55
C GLU A 568 0.28 -24.96 9.92
N SER A 569 0.78 -24.68 11.13
CA SER A 569 0.86 -23.29 11.61
C SER A 569 1.80 -22.42 10.77
N ILE A 570 2.88 -22.98 10.23
CA ILE A 570 3.85 -22.24 9.41
C ILE A 570 3.24 -21.79 8.07
N MET A 571 2.38 -22.61 7.46
CA MET A 571 1.69 -22.23 6.22
C MET A 571 0.71 -21.10 6.46
N ARG A 572 -0.04 -21.15 7.57
CA ARG A 572 -0.91 -20.04 7.97
C ARG A 572 -0.13 -18.77 8.30
N GLN A 573 1.04 -18.88 8.92
CA GLN A 573 1.96 -17.73 9.09
C GLN A 573 2.42 -17.17 7.74
N THR A 574 2.75 -18.04 6.79
CA THR A 574 3.16 -17.65 5.42
C THR A 574 2.05 -16.91 4.71
N ALA A 575 0.81 -17.40 4.78
CA ALA A 575 -0.36 -16.71 4.24
C ALA A 575 -0.51 -15.30 4.82
N VAL A 576 -0.39 -15.15 6.15
CA VAL A 576 -0.47 -13.85 6.82
C VAL A 576 0.66 -12.90 6.40
N CYS A 577 1.90 -13.38 6.31
CA CYS A 577 3.01 -12.56 5.83
C CYS A 577 2.84 -12.17 4.35
N MET A 578 2.28 -13.06 3.53
CA MET A 578 1.97 -12.80 2.13
C MET A 578 0.88 -11.74 1.98
N ILE A 579 -0.19 -11.81 2.79
CA ILE A 579 -1.22 -10.75 2.88
C ILE A 579 -0.56 -9.40 3.25
N ALA A 580 0.32 -9.39 4.25
CA ALA A 580 1.00 -8.16 4.70
C ALA A 580 1.80 -7.49 3.58
N MET A 581 2.55 -8.26 2.78
CA MET A 581 3.37 -7.75 1.68
C MET A 581 2.55 -7.41 0.43
N ALA A 582 1.52 -8.20 0.11
CA ALA A 582 0.65 -7.98 -1.04
C ALA A 582 -0.17 -6.69 -0.89
N TYR A 583 -0.71 -6.45 0.30
CA TYR A 583 -1.60 -5.33 0.61
C TYR A 583 -0.91 -4.18 1.37
N ALA A 584 0.43 -4.15 1.38
CA ALA A 584 1.20 -3.11 2.05
C ALA A 584 0.79 -1.70 1.57
N GLY A 585 0.34 -0.86 2.50
CA GLY A 585 -0.07 0.52 2.23
C GLY A 585 -1.41 0.68 1.50
N SER A 586 -2.15 -0.41 1.24
CA SER A 586 -3.41 -0.36 0.49
C SER A 586 -4.59 0.24 1.27
N GLY A 587 -4.57 0.13 2.60
CA GLY A 587 -5.68 0.60 3.45
C GLY A 587 -6.96 -0.24 3.36
N ASN A 588 -6.95 -1.41 2.72
CA ASN A 588 -8.18 -2.18 2.45
C ASN A 588 -8.82 -2.72 3.75
N ALA A 589 -10.05 -2.27 4.03
CA ALA A 589 -10.78 -2.61 5.24
C ALA A 589 -11.15 -4.10 5.34
N GLU A 590 -11.44 -4.77 4.22
CA GLU A 590 -11.80 -6.20 4.23
C GLU A 590 -10.60 -7.07 4.59
N VAL A 591 -9.41 -6.70 4.10
CA VAL A 591 -8.16 -7.38 4.46
C VAL A 591 -7.86 -7.19 5.94
N VAL A 592 -8.04 -5.99 6.48
CA VAL A 592 -7.87 -5.73 7.93
C VAL A 592 -8.85 -6.57 8.76
N LYS A 593 -10.11 -6.66 8.33
CA LYS A 593 -11.12 -7.51 8.98
C LYS A 593 -10.71 -8.99 8.98
N ARG A 594 -10.27 -9.53 7.84
CA ARG A 594 -9.74 -10.91 7.73
C ARG A 594 -8.54 -11.15 8.65
N LEU A 595 -7.64 -10.16 8.77
CA LEU A 595 -6.51 -10.25 9.69
C LEU A 595 -6.95 -10.23 11.17
N LEU A 596 -7.92 -9.38 11.53
CA LEU A 596 -8.51 -9.34 12.88
C LEU A 596 -9.21 -10.65 13.23
N GLU A 597 -9.90 -11.28 12.28
CA GLU A 597 -10.49 -12.61 12.45
C GLU A 597 -9.41 -13.66 12.78
N LYS A 598 -8.26 -13.63 12.10
CA LYS A 598 -7.12 -14.51 12.41
C LYS A 598 -6.52 -14.22 13.80
N VAL A 599 -6.40 -12.95 14.18
CA VAL A 599 -5.94 -12.55 15.53
C VAL A 599 -6.87 -13.13 16.60
N ALA A 600 -8.18 -13.10 16.38
CA ALA A 600 -9.16 -13.64 17.31
C ALA A 600 -9.13 -15.18 17.34
N ALA A 601 -9.25 -15.83 16.19
CA ALA A 601 -9.63 -17.24 16.07
C ALA A 601 -8.47 -18.26 15.96
N ASP A 602 -7.28 -17.89 15.46
CA ASP A 602 -6.23 -18.88 15.19
C ASP A 602 -5.70 -19.53 16.49
N PRO A 603 -5.42 -20.84 16.55
CA PRO A 603 -4.87 -21.46 17.75
C PRO A 603 -3.41 -21.08 18.04
N SER A 604 -2.63 -20.67 17.02
CA SER A 604 -1.20 -20.39 17.17
C SER A 604 -0.93 -18.94 17.58
N SER A 605 -0.18 -18.76 18.67
CA SER A 605 0.25 -17.42 19.10
C SER A 605 1.17 -16.72 18.10
N ASP A 606 1.93 -17.48 17.29
CA ASP A 606 2.77 -16.92 16.24
C ASP A 606 1.93 -16.35 15.10
N VAL A 607 0.90 -17.08 14.64
CA VAL A 607 -0.02 -16.59 13.61
C VAL A 607 -0.73 -15.33 14.10
N LYS A 608 -1.21 -15.31 15.35
CA LYS A 608 -1.83 -14.11 15.95
C LYS A 608 -0.87 -12.91 15.97
N ARG A 609 0.39 -13.13 16.34
CA ARG A 609 1.42 -12.09 16.34
C ARG A 609 1.66 -11.53 14.94
N PHE A 610 1.87 -12.40 13.95
CA PHE A 610 2.08 -11.97 12.57
C PHE A 610 0.85 -11.29 12.00
N ALA A 611 -0.37 -11.73 12.34
CA ALA A 611 -1.60 -11.11 11.88
C ALA A 611 -1.78 -9.70 12.45
N ALA A 612 -1.45 -9.51 13.73
CA ALA A 612 -1.43 -8.18 14.33
C ALA A 612 -0.37 -7.26 13.66
N ILE A 613 0.85 -7.76 13.39
CA ILE A 613 1.89 -7.00 12.68
C ILE A 613 1.45 -6.66 11.25
N ALA A 614 0.79 -7.59 10.55
CA ALA A 614 0.32 -7.43 9.18
C ALA A 614 -0.66 -6.26 9.03
N ILE A 615 -1.49 -5.99 10.05
CA ILE A 615 -2.39 -4.82 10.07
C ILE A 615 -1.59 -3.52 9.90
N GLY A 616 -0.43 -3.40 10.54
CA GLY A 616 0.45 -2.23 10.41
C GLY A 616 1.02 -2.05 9.00
N PHE A 617 1.36 -3.15 8.31
CA PHE A 617 1.79 -3.07 6.91
C PHE A 617 0.64 -2.63 6.00
N VAL A 618 -0.54 -3.23 6.14
CA VAL A 618 -1.72 -2.90 5.31
C VAL A 618 -2.16 -1.45 5.51
N LEU A 619 -2.13 -0.96 6.75
CA LEU A 619 -2.53 0.40 7.13
C LEU A 619 -1.38 1.40 7.20
N SER A 620 -0.19 1.07 6.66
CA SER A 620 0.97 1.98 6.67
C SER A 620 0.73 3.29 5.92
N GLY A 621 -0.17 3.28 4.93
CA GLY A 621 -0.59 4.49 4.22
C GLY A 621 -1.62 5.34 4.97
N ASN A 622 -2.23 4.82 6.05
CA ASN A 622 -3.28 5.53 6.79
C ASN A 622 -3.18 5.27 8.31
N PRO A 623 -2.28 6.00 9.01
CA PRO A 623 -1.90 5.70 10.38
C PRO A 623 -3.04 5.87 11.40
N GLU A 624 -3.98 6.80 11.16
CA GLU A 624 -5.14 7.04 12.02
C GLU A 624 -6.07 5.82 12.10
N LEU A 625 -6.34 5.19 10.95
CA LEU A 625 -7.10 3.95 10.89
C LEU A 625 -6.38 2.82 11.63
N CYS A 626 -5.05 2.73 11.50
CA CYS A 626 -4.26 1.74 12.23
C CYS A 626 -4.44 1.89 13.74
N LEU A 627 -4.43 3.12 14.26
CA LEU A 627 -4.65 3.37 15.67
C LEU A 627 -6.04 2.93 16.14
N SER A 628 -7.08 3.27 15.36
CA SER A 628 -8.46 2.89 15.67
C SER A 628 -8.64 1.36 15.72
N HIS A 629 -8.09 0.63 14.74
CA HIS A 629 -8.23 -0.82 14.67
C HIS A 629 -7.37 -1.57 15.71
N THR A 630 -6.20 -1.04 16.07
CA THR A 630 -5.28 -1.67 17.04
C THR A 630 -5.61 -1.34 18.50
N GLY A 631 -6.49 -0.36 18.76
CA GLY A 631 -6.83 0.11 20.11
C GLY A 631 -7.17 -1.01 21.11
N MET A 632 -8.08 -1.92 20.75
CA MET A 632 -8.46 -3.04 21.63
C MET A 632 -7.37 -4.12 21.76
N LEU A 633 -6.44 -4.21 20.80
CA LEU A 633 -5.38 -5.22 20.80
C LEU A 633 -4.29 -4.93 21.85
N PHE A 634 -4.11 -3.66 22.23
CA PHE A 634 -3.17 -3.25 23.28
C PHE A 634 -3.53 -3.77 24.67
N GLU A 635 -4.83 -3.92 24.95
CA GLU A 635 -5.34 -4.38 26.24
C GLU A 635 -5.58 -5.90 26.28
N HIS A 636 -5.37 -6.59 25.16
CA HIS A 636 -5.63 -8.01 25.04
C HIS A 636 -4.73 -8.83 25.99
N PHE A 637 -5.26 -9.89 26.62
CA PHE A 637 -4.54 -10.69 27.63
C PHE A 637 -3.29 -11.42 27.10
N ASN A 638 -3.31 -11.86 25.84
CA ASN A 638 -2.17 -12.52 25.18
C ASN A 638 -1.05 -11.53 24.81
N GLY A 639 0.13 -11.69 25.41
CA GLY A 639 1.31 -10.84 25.15
C GLY A 639 1.80 -10.87 23.70
N HIS A 640 1.60 -11.96 22.95
CA HIS A 640 1.96 -12.02 21.52
C HIS A 640 1.15 -11.05 20.66
N ILE A 641 -0.12 -10.83 21.01
CA ILE A 641 -0.99 -9.87 20.33
C ILE A 641 -0.60 -8.44 20.70
N ARG A 642 -0.34 -8.17 21.99
CA ARG A 642 0.14 -6.85 22.44
C ARG A 642 1.47 -6.46 21.77
N TYR A 643 2.40 -7.40 21.66
CA TYR A 643 3.65 -7.20 20.91
C TYR A 643 3.37 -6.87 19.44
N GLY A 644 2.52 -7.66 18.79
CA GLY A 644 2.18 -7.43 17.38
C GLY A 644 1.49 -6.10 17.14
N ALA A 645 0.58 -5.69 18.03
CA ALA A 645 -0.09 -4.38 17.98
C ALA A 645 0.90 -3.22 18.18
N ALA A 646 1.87 -3.36 19.10
CA ALA A 646 2.93 -2.36 19.28
C ALA A 646 3.74 -2.15 18.00
N ILE A 647 4.23 -3.24 17.41
CA ILE A 647 5.01 -3.18 16.16
C ILE A 647 4.15 -2.67 15.00
N ALA A 648 2.88 -3.07 14.90
CA ALA A 648 1.98 -2.58 13.85
C ALA A 648 1.82 -1.07 13.88
N LEU A 649 1.59 -0.50 15.08
CA LEU A 649 1.50 0.94 15.26
C LEU A 649 2.84 1.64 15.02
N GLY A 650 3.95 1.02 15.43
CA GLY A 650 5.29 1.52 15.12
C GLY A 650 5.59 1.62 13.63
N ILE A 651 5.15 0.62 12.84
CA ILE A 651 5.30 0.61 11.37
C ILE A 651 4.40 1.67 10.73
N ALA A 652 3.13 1.74 11.11
CA ALA A 652 2.17 2.66 10.49
C ALA A 652 2.45 4.13 10.85
N CYS A 653 2.88 4.41 12.08
CA CYS A 653 3.15 5.77 12.56
C CYS A 653 4.63 6.17 12.48
N ALA A 654 5.46 5.45 11.71
CA ALA A 654 6.90 5.73 11.61
C ALA A 654 7.17 7.17 11.13
N GLY A 655 8.00 7.91 11.88
CA GLY A 655 8.36 9.31 11.56
C GLY A 655 7.22 10.33 11.65
N SER A 656 6.04 9.95 12.17
CA SER A 656 4.90 10.86 12.30
C SER A 656 4.91 11.69 13.59
N GLY A 657 5.52 11.18 14.66
CA GLY A 657 5.49 11.82 15.98
C GLY A 657 4.07 11.93 16.58
N TYR A 658 3.13 11.10 16.13
CA TYR A 658 1.72 11.23 16.51
C TYR A 658 1.52 10.98 18.01
N LYS A 659 1.08 12.00 18.76
CA LYS A 659 0.99 11.95 20.24
C LYS A 659 0.08 10.84 20.76
N GLU A 660 -1.01 10.56 20.05
CA GLU A 660 -1.94 9.51 20.46
C GLU A 660 -1.33 8.12 20.29
N SER A 661 -0.48 7.92 19.28
CA SER A 661 0.25 6.65 19.14
C SER A 661 1.23 6.42 20.29
N VAL A 662 1.93 7.48 20.72
CA VAL A 662 2.87 7.45 21.84
C VAL A 662 2.13 7.12 23.15
N SER A 663 0.99 7.76 23.41
CA SER A 663 0.22 7.51 24.64
C SER A 663 -0.36 6.09 24.73
N ARG A 664 -0.61 5.42 23.60
CA ARG A 664 -1.00 4.00 23.58
C ARG A 664 0.17 3.05 23.79
N LEU A 665 1.37 3.40 23.35
CA LEU A 665 2.58 2.57 23.48
C LEU A 665 3.23 2.69 24.87
N GLU A 666 3.18 3.86 25.51
CA GLU A 666 3.79 4.11 26.82
C GLU A 666 3.37 3.10 27.92
N PRO A 667 2.07 2.72 28.08
CA PRO A 667 1.67 1.70 29.05
C PRO A 667 2.33 0.34 28.84
N LEU A 668 2.66 -0.03 27.59
CA LEU A 668 3.29 -1.32 27.29
C LEU A 668 4.74 -1.39 27.76
N LEU A 669 5.39 -0.25 28.04
CA LEU A 669 6.72 -0.20 28.65
C LEU A 669 6.72 -0.78 30.07
N GLN A 670 5.55 -0.86 30.74
CA GLN A 670 5.38 -1.47 32.05
C GLN A 670 4.75 -2.87 31.97
N ALA A 671 4.65 -3.45 30.77
CA ALA A 671 4.09 -4.80 30.60
C ALA A 671 4.90 -5.85 31.36
N LYS A 672 4.21 -6.88 31.85
CA LYS A 672 4.82 -8.00 32.60
C LYS A 672 5.82 -8.77 31.74
N GLU A 673 5.48 -9.02 30.48
CA GLU A 673 6.29 -9.77 29.54
C GLU A 673 7.40 -8.90 28.92
N ASN A 674 8.64 -9.37 29.03
CA ASN A 674 9.84 -8.67 28.55
C ASN A 674 9.83 -8.37 27.04
N PHE A 675 9.39 -9.31 26.21
CA PHE A 675 9.33 -9.10 24.76
C PHE A 675 8.27 -8.06 24.36
N VAL A 676 7.20 -7.87 25.14
CA VAL A 676 6.22 -6.80 24.90
C VAL A 676 6.85 -5.45 25.19
N ARG A 677 7.60 -5.32 26.30
CA ARG A 677 8.38 -4.10 26.60
C ARG A 677 9.38 -3.80 25.49
N GLN A 678 10.08 -4.83 25.00
CA GLN A 678 11.00 -4.70 23.86
C GLN A 678 10.27 -4.17 22.61
N GLY A 679 9.13 -4.77 22.23
CA GLY A 679 8.35 -4.32 21.08
C GLY A 679 7.85 -2.88 21.19
N ALA A 680 7.46 -2.45 22.39
CA ALA A 680 7.04 -1.08 22.66
C ALA A 680 8.20 -0.07 22.52
N LEU A 681 9.40 -0.41 23.00
CA LEU A 681 10.59 0.43 22.82
C LEU A 681 10.99 0.57 21.33
N ILE A 682 10.94 -0.53 20.55
CA ILE A 682 11.20 -0.49 19.10
C ILE A 682 10.14 0.35 18.40
N ALA A 683 8.86 0.14 18.71
CA ALA A 683 7.76 0.88 18.08
C ALA A 683 7.85 2.39 18.37
N LEU A 684 8.12 2.79 19.62
CA LEU A 684 8.31 4.19 19.99
C LEU A 684 9.50 4.82 19.28
N SER A 685 10.59 4.08 19.07
CA SER A 685 11.74 4.58 18.31
C SER A 685 11.45 4.75 16.82
N PHE A 686 10.56 3.95 16.22
CA PHE A 686 10.06 4.19 14.86
C PHE A 686 9.19 5.45 14.78
N VAL A 687 8.27 5.64 15.72
CA VAL A 687 7.37 6.81 15.75
C VAL A 687 8.14 8.12 15.96
N LEU A 688 9.17 8.10 16.81
CA LEU A 688 9.91 9.28 17.25
C LEU A 688 11.21 9.53 16.47
N ILE A 689 11.49 8.77 15.40
CA ILE A 689 12.69 8.96 14.59
C ILE A 689 12.74 10.39 14.03
N GLN A 690 13.92 11.03 14.11
CA GLN A 690 14.18 12.43 13.70
C GLN A 690 13.39 13.54 14.42
N HIS A 691 12.47 13.21 15.33
CA HIS A 691 11.78 14.22 16.13
C HIS A 691 12.68 14.84 17.21
N THR A 692 12.51 16.15 17.40
CA THR A 692 13.17 16.95 18.44
C THR A 692 12.19 17.38 19.52
N GLU A 693 12.71 17.92 20.63
CA GLU A 693 11.91 18.48 21.73
C GLU A 693 10.89 19.53 21.27
N SER A 694 11.21 20.33 20.25
CA SER A 694 10.30 21.34 19.70
C SER A 694 9.12 20.72 18.93
N THR A 695 9.33 19.60 18.25
CA THR A 695 8.28 18.91 17.49
C THR A 695 7.43 18.01 18.37
N CYS A 696 8.05 17.29 19.30
CA CYS A 696 7.37 16.39 20.23
C CYS A 696 8.14 16.33 21.56
N SER A 697 7.54 16.85 22.63
CA SER A 697 8.13 16.90 23.97
C SER A 697 8.43 15.50 24.54
N ASN A 698 7.64 14.48 24.16
CA ASN A 698 7.77 13.12 24.67
C ASN A 698 9.11 12.47 24.30
N VAL A 699 9.81 12.99 23.28
CA VAL A 699 11.15 12.50 22.89
C VAL A 699 12.14 12.58 24.06
N VAL A 700 12.07 13.65 24.86
CA VAL A 700 13.00 13.84 26.00
C VAL A 700 12.75 12.80 27.08
N GLU A 701 11.48 12.53 27.39
CA GLU A 701 11.09 11.51 28.37
C GLU A 701 11.44 10.11 27.87
N PHE A 702 11.18 9.81 26.60
CA PHE A 702 11.52 8.53 26.00
C PHE A 702 13.03 8.25 26.03
N ARG A 703 13.88 9.24 25.72
CA ARG A 703 15.35 9.10 25.83
C ARG A 703 15.80 8.81 27.27
N LYS A 704 15.16 9.43 28.27
CA LYS A 704 15.42 9.13 29.69
C LYS A 704 15.03 7.69 30.02
N THR A 705 13.89 7.23 29.51
CA THR A 705 13.42 5.85 29.70
C THR A 705 14.41 4.85 29.11
N ILE A 706 14.88 5.04 27.86
CA ILE A 706 15.90 4.17 27.25
C ILE A 706 17.16 4.12 28.11
N THR A 707 17.66 5.30 28.54
CA THR A 707 18.87 5.38 29.36
C THR A 707 18.71 4.64 30.69
N LYS A 708 17.53 4.77 31.33
CA LYS A 708 17.19 4.03 32.55
C LYS A 708 17.17 2.52 32.29
N THR A 709 16.47 2.05 31.27
CA THR A 709 16.35 0.63 30.91
C THR A 709 17.72 -0.01 30.65
N ILE A 710 18.64 0.69 29.97
CA ILE A 710 19.99 0.19 29.70
C ILE A 710 20.82 0.09 31.00
N THR A 711 20.73 1.08 31.88
CA THR A 711 21.53 1.17 33.12
C THR A 711 21.01 0.30 34.27
N GLU A 712 19.72 0.02 34.30
CA GLU A 712 19.06 -0.70 35.38
C GLU A 712 19.46 -2.18 35.40
N LYS A 713 20.03 -2.66 36.51
CA LYS A 713 20.52 -4.05 36.62
C LYS A 713 19.40 -5.09 36.69
N SER A 714 18.25 -4.72 37.25
CA SER A 714 17.05 -5.56 37.40
C SER A 714 16.33 -5.86 36.08
N GLU A 715 16.58 -5.06 35.05
CA GLU A 715 15.87 -5.19 33.78
C GLU A 715 16.38 -6.38 32.95
N ASP A 716 15.44 -7.06 32.28
CA ASP A 716 15.69 -8.24 31.47
C ASP A 716 16.63 -7.98 30.29
N THR A 717 17.47 -8.97 29.97
CA THR A 717 18.41 -8.86 28.83
C THR A 717 17.69 -8.66 27.50
N ILE A 718 16.50 -9.24 27.33
CA ILE A 718 15.69 -9.10 26.11
C ILE A 718 15.22 -7.65 25.92
N THR A 719 14.75 -7.00 26.99
CA THR A 719 14.33 -5.59 26.95
C THR A 719 15.51 -4.67 26.62
N LYS A 720 16.69 -4.97 27.17
CA LYS A 720 17.93 -4.19 26.93
C LYS A 720 18.53 -4.31 25.54
N VAL A 721 18.15 -5.34 24.79
CA VAL A 721 18.65 -5.57 23.42
C VAL A 721 17.96 -4.65 22.40
N CYS A 722 16.84 -4.03 22.77
CA CYS A 722 16.10 -3.08 21.95
C CYS A 722 16.93 -1.89 21.48
#